data_AF-A0A143BLE7-F1
#
_entry.id   AF-A0A143BLE7-F1
#
_cell.length_a   1.000
_cell.length_b   1.000
_cell.length_c   1.000
_cell.angle_alpha   90.00
_cell.angle_beta   90.00
_cell.angle_gamma   90.00
#
_symmetry.space_group_name_H-M   'P 1'
#
loop_
_entity.id
_entity.type
_entity.pdbx_description
1 polymer ?
#
loop_
_entity_poly.entity_id
_entity_poly.type
_entity_poly.pdbx_seq_one_letter_code
_entity_poly.pdbx_strand_id
1 'polypeptide(L)'
;MSIRLSAPRVLGLAALVLSAACERDTSSLEPAPFPSTATVFDDAFAAGLQFQAFGGSKTDALSTDATVKRSGSASLKATVPAPGNASGGYAGGAFVSTVARDLTGYNALTFWVKASIAAKLDVAGLGNDNTGTSRFSAERTQIDVSPTWTKVTLPIPLASKLPAEKGLFFFAEGPENGAGYDLWFDDIKFENLTDLGTLSPAIPTQSLTQEVGGVINVTGATVKYSTGGGEATMAVSANYFTFVSSAPTVATVNDVGAITAVGVGTASITARLGDTPASGTITLRTATAPTAAAPTPTRAAGDVISLFSNAYTNVPVDTWSAGFDQADVADVNIAGNATKKYTNLVFSAAEFISTKVNATAMTHLHMDVYVYDAASFKVKLVDFGANNAFGGGDDSEHELTLTPTTSPAVVANAWNSFDIPLSAFAGLTNRAHLAQLILLASSPTVYLDNIYFYKVPAPPAPTAPVTAAPAPTRSASSVISLFSNAYTNRAVGTWSADWDQADVADVKVGTDDVKRYTNLVFAGVEFITPQVNATALTGLHIDLWTPDATVAPAEFKVKLVDIGADGAFGGGNDKEHEISITRANTASFTTGTWISLDLPFSSFTGLTTRGNLAQLIISGTLRTVYLDNVYFYGPDAPPPTVPTTAAPTPTFAANNVISLFSNAYTNSAVNTWSADWDQADVADIKVANDDVKRYTNVVFAGIEFTSTQVNATAFTHFSMDIWTPNATTAGKVFRVKLVDFGANGAFAGGDDTEHEITLTGTSTPALGTGSWTRLSIPFTALPGLQARAHLAQLIFSGDLQTFYIDNVLFYR
;
A
#
# COMPACT_ATOMS: atom_id res chain seq x y z
N MET A 1 69.07 55.29 -0.06
CA MET A 1 69.01 56.76 0.10
C MET A 1 68.86 57.03 1.58
N SER A 2 70.00 57.27 2.23
CA SER A 2 70.12 57.56 3.65
C SER A 2 69.74 59.01 3.91
N ILE A 3 69.05 59.33 5.00
CA ILE A 3 69.23 60.59 5.72
C ILE A 3 68.96 60.35 7.21
N ARG A 4 70.00 60.67 7.99
CA ARG A 4 70.05 60.85 9.44
C ARG A 4 69.67 62.28 9.78
N LEU A 5 69.08 62.51 10.95
CA LEU A 5 69.17 63.74 11.75
C LEU A 5 69.08 63.30 13.23
N SER A 6 70.17 63.20 14.00
CA SER A 6 71.00 64.22 14.69
C SER A 6 70.32 64.90 15.90
N ALA A 7 70.85 64.58 17.09
CA ALA A 7 70.47 64.97 18.44
C ALA A 7 70.75 66.46 18.80
N PRO A 8 70.46 66.92 20.05
CA PRO A 8 71.55 66.87 21.04
C PRO A 8 71.17 66.56 22.51
N ARG A 9 72.10 65.80 23.10
CA ARG A 9 72.56 65.66 24.49
C ARG A 9 72.15 66.74 25.51
N VAL A 10 71.68 66.28 26.67
CA VAL A 10 72.04 66.84 27.99
C VAL A 10 72.62 65.71 28.83
N LEU A 11 73.83 65.93 29.34
CA LEU A 11 74.59 65.07 30.23
C LEU A 11 74.01 65.18 31.65
N GLY A 12 73.52 64.07 32.21
CA GLY A 12 73.11 63.95 33.60
C GLY A 12 73.73 62.69 34.19
N LEU A 13 74.71 62.90 35.06
CA LEU A 13 75.50 61.95 35.85
C LEU A 13 74.68 60.75 36.39
N ALA A 14 74.88 59.55 35.83
CA ALA A 14 74.30 58.32 36.36
C ALA A 14 75.26 57.70 37.38
N ALA A 15 75.01 57.98 38.67
CA ALA A 15 75.58 57.24 39.78
C ALA A 15 74.90 55.86 39.85
N LEU A 16 75.72 54.82 39.77
CA LEU A 16 75.35 53.43 39.97
C LEU A 16 74.90 53.24 41.43
N VAL A 17 73.59 53.23 41.66
CA VAL A 17 72.99 52.73 42.90
C VAL A 17 72.20 51.48 42.52
N LEU A 18 72.71 50.31 42.91
CA LEU A 18 71.95 49.06 42.89
C LEU A 18 70.77 49.19 43.85
N SER A 19 69.59 49.52 43.34
CA SER A 19 68.34 49.18 44.00
C SER A 19 67.99 47.74 43.64
N ALA A 20 68.05 46.84 44.61
CA ALA A 20 67.41 45.54 44.53
C ALA A 20 65.88 45.76 44.46
N ALA A 21 65.35 45.88 43.24
CA ALA A 21 63.94 45.72 42.98
C ALA A 21 63.68 44.22 42.81
N CYS A 22 63.09 43.59 43.83
CA CYS A 22 62.41 42.31 43.62
C CYS A 22 61.24 42.57 42.67
N GLU A 23 61.41 42.32 41.38
CA GLU A 23 60.26 42.02 40.51
C GLU A 23 59.71 40.67 40.99
N ARG A 24 58.47 40.65 41.49
CA ARG A 24 57.78 39.40 41.84
C ARG A 24 57.47 38.66 40.56
N ASP A 25 57.93 37.43 40.47
CA ASP A 25 57.50 36.46 39.48
C ASP A 25 56.03 36.08 39.73
N THR A 26 55.11 36.62 38.93
CA THR A 26 53.66 36.35 39.03
C THR A 26 53.22 35.13 38.22
N SER A 27 54.15 34.38 37.61
CA SER A 27 53.83 33.19 36.80
C SER A 27 53.37 31.98 37.61
N SER A 28 53.46 32.05 38.95
CA SER A 28 53.03 31.02 39.91
C SER A 28 51.77 31.39 40.72
N LEU A 29 51.11 32.51 40.41
CA LEU A 29 49.87 32.90 41.08
C LEU A 29 48.68 32.19 40.40
N GLU A 30 48.19 31.14 41.04
CA GLU A 30 46.89 30.55 40.71
C GLU A 30 45.79 31.63 40.77
N PRO A 31 44.84 31.65 39.83
CA PRO A 31 43.69 32.55 39.90
C PRO A 31 43.00 32.47 41.27
N ALA A 32 42.57 33.61 41.81
CA ALA A 32 41.81 33.61 43.06
C ALA A 32 40.57 32.71 42.91
N PRO A 33 40.29 31.81 43.87
CA PRO A 33 39.14 30.93 43.79
C PRO A 33 37.84 31.74 43.78
N PHE A 34 36.82 31.25 43.08
CA PHE A 34 35.50 31.88 43.08
C PHE A 34 34.90 31.84 44.50
N PRO A 35 34.18 32.90 44.93
CA PRO A 35 33.52 32.91 46.24
C PRO A 35 32.47 31.80 46.34
N SER A 36 32.43 31.11 47.47
CA SER A 36 31.45 30.05 47.77
C SER A 36 30.26 30.55 48.58
N THR A 37 29.85 31.82 48.40
CA THR A 37 28.76 32.40 49.20
C THR A 37 27.42 31.69 48.94
N ALA A 38 26.86 31.09 49.98
CA ALA A 38 25.56 30.40 49.95
C ALA A 38 24.36 31.32 49.71
N THR A 39 24.34 32.49 50.34
CA THR A 39 23.15 33.35 50.39
C THR A 39 22.90 34.06 49.06
N VAL A 40 21.66 34.03 48.59
CA VAL A 40 21.17 34.88 47.48
C VAL A 40 20.38 36.05 48.06
N PHE A 41 19.44 35.74 48.95
CA PHE A 41 18.65 36.72 49.68
C PHE A 41 18.33 36.17 51.08
N ASP A 42 18.61 36.94 52.13
CA ASP A 42 18.14 36.69 53.50
C ASP A 42 17.24 37.84 53.95
N ASP A 43 17.83 38.93 54.42
CA ASP A 43 17.18 40.20 54.74
C ASP A 43 17.46 41.27 53.67
N ALA A 44 18.51 41.05 52.88
CA ALA A 44 18.91 41.87 51.76
C ALA A 44 19.54 40.99 50.67
N PHE A 45 19.74 41.56 49.48
CA PHE A 45 20.50 40.89 48.43
C PHE A 45 21.95 40.66 48.89
N ALA A 46 22.46 39.47 48.62
CA ALA A 46 23.88 39.19 48.83
C ALA A 46 24.76 40.15 48.00
N ALA A 47 25.94 40.48 48.54
CA ALA A 47 26.86 41.40 47.88
C ALA A 47 27.22 40.93 46.46
N GLY A 48 27.20 41.87 45.50
CA GLY A 48 27.53 41.59 44.10
C GLY A 48 26.44 40.88 43.30
N LEU A 49 25.21 40.77 43.82
CA LEU A 49 24.05 40.23 43.10
C LEU A 49 23.31 41.32 42.32
N GLN A 50 22.81 40.97 41.14
CA GLN A 50 21.99 41.81 40.29
C GLN A 50 20.71 41.07 39.89
N PHE A 51 19.57 41.72 40.03
CA PHE A 51 18.34 41.22 39.43
C PHE A 51 18.25 41.66 37.96
N GLN A 52 17.96 40.71 37.07
CA GLN A 52 17.78 40.95 35.65
C GLN A 52 16.39 40.47 35.23
N ALA A 53 15.50 41.40 34.90
CA ALA A 53 14.13 41.10 34.46
C ALA A 53 14.13 40.34 33.12
N PHE A 54 13.22 39.37 32.98
CA PHE A 54 12.98 38.67 31.72
C PHE A 54 12.16 39.52 30.74
N GLY A 55 12.25 39.20 29.45
CA GLY A 55 11.49 39.91 28.40
C GLY A 55 9.98 39.85 28.66
N GLY A 56 9.32 41.01 28.71
CA GLY A 56 7.88 41.12 28.95
C GLY A 56 7.45 40.99 30.42
N SER A 57 8.39 40.78 31.35
CA SER A 57 8.09 40.81 32.78
C SER A 57 7.94 42.24 33.30
N LYS A 58 7.25 42.39 34.42
CA LYS A 58 7.06 43.66 35.11
C LYS A 58 8.40 44.13 35.70
N THR A 59 8.95 45.21 35.15
CA THR A 59 10.31 45.69 35.46
C THR A 59 10.51 46.19 36.89
N ASP A 60 9.43 46.58 37.56
CA ASP A 60 9.37 47.07 38.94
C ASP A 60 8.61 46.08 39.86
N ALA A 61 8.55 44.80 39.50
CA ALA A 61 7.80 43.80 40.26
C ALA A 61 8.38 43.50 41.65
N LEU A 62 9.66 43.82 41.89
CA LEU A 62 10.37 43.43 43.10
C LEU A 62 10.55 44.57 44.10
N SER A 63 10.32 44.26 45.37
CA SER A 63 10.63 45.12 46.52
C SER A 63 11.00 44.28 47.74
N THR A 64 11.50 44.89 48.80
CA THR A 64 11.62 44.23 50.11
C THR A 64 10.39 44.53 50.99
N ASP A 65 10.00 43.58 51.84
CA ASP A 65 8.85 43.72 52.74
C ASP A 65 9.25 43.38 54.19
N ALA A 66 9.23 44.38 55.06
CA ALA A 66 9.56 44.23 56.47
C ALA A 66 8.40 43.68 57.33
N THR A 67 7.19 43.56 56.78
CA THR A 67 5.98 43.15 57.50
C THR A 67 5.68 41.68 57.28
N VAL A 68 5.66 41.21 56.03
CA VAL A 68 5.37 39.82 55.68
C VAL A 68 6.68 39.07 55.45
N LYS A 69 7.26 38.52 56.53
CA LYS A 69 8.54 37.79 56.49
C LYS A 69 8.48 36.48 57.25
N ARG A 70 9.37 35.55 56.93
CA ARG A 70 9.49 34.24 57.58
C ARG A 70 10.48 34.29 58.75
N SER A 71 11.61 34.96 58.56
CA SER A 71 12.64 35.16 59.57
C SER A 71 13.28 36.56 59.40
N GLY A 72 14.25 36.91 60.25
CA GLY A 72 15.00 38.16 60.10
C GLY A 72 14.20 39.47 60.15
N SER A 73 14.67 40.45 59.40
CA SER A 73 14.18 41.82 59.26
C SER A 73 13.33 42.09 58.01
N ALA A 74 13.49 41.35 56.90
CA ALA A 74 12.69 41.54 55.68
C ALA A 74 12.59 40.28 54.80
N SER A 75 11.59 40.21 53.92
CA SER A 75 11.50 39.24 52.82
C SER A 75 11.58 39.92 51.45
N LEU A 76 11.80 39.15 50.39
CA LEU A 76 11.72 39.60 49.01
C LEU A 76 10.27 39.47 48.51
N LYS A 77 9.63 40.59 48.21
CA LYS A 77 8.29 40.64 47.64
C LYS A 77 8.34 40.73 46.12
N ALA A 78 7.53 39.92 45.44
CA ALA A 78 7.25 40.01 44.02
C ALA A 78 5.75 40.26 43.79
N THR A 79 5.41 41.38 43.15
CA THR A 79 4.03 41.71 42.80
C THR A 79 3.70 41.23 41.39
N VAL A 80 2.89 40.19 41.30
CA VAL A 80 2.39 39.60 40.05
C VAL A 80 1.31 40.52 39.48
N PRO A 81 1.46 41.02 38.25
CA PRO A 81 0.49 41.94 37.65
C PRO A 81 -0.80 41.21 37.25
N ALA A 82 -1.94 41.92 37.28
CA ALA A 82 -3.16 41.45 36.64
C ALA A 82 -3.04 41.46 35.09
N PRO A 83 -3.86 40.68 34.37
CA PRO A 83 -3.84 40.67 32.90
C PRO A 83 -3.98 42.08 32.31
N GLY A 84 -3.19 42.37 31.26
CA GLY A 84 -3.21 43.66 30.56
C GLY A 84 -2.46 44.80 31.23
N ASN A 85 -1.66 44.53 32.28
CA ASN A 85 -0.81 45.55 32.89
C ASN A 85 0.24 46.09 31.88
N ALA A 86 0.30 47.41 31.72
CA ALA A 86 1.16 48.06 30.75
C ALA A 86 2.66 47.93 31.04
N SER A 87 3.06 47.62 32.27
CA SER A 87 4.47 47.51 32.66
C SER A 87 5.04 46.09 32.54
N GLY A 88 4.22 45.09 32.18
CA GLY A 88 4.62 43.69 32.01
C GLY A 88 3.48 42.72 32.34
N GLY A 89 3.47 41.55 31.70
CA GLY A 89 2.38 40.56 31.82
C GLY A 89 2.52 39.58 33.00
N TYR A 90 3.70 39.53 33.61
CA TYR A 90 4.05 38.58 34.67
C TYR A 90 5.20 39.16 35.53
N ALA A 91 5.46 38.62 36.71
CA ALA A 91 6.62 38.97 37.53
C ALA A 91 7.73 37.93 37.33
N GLY A 92 8.96 38.33 37.00
CA GLY A 92 10.02 37.34 36.82
C GLY A 92 11.35 37.89 36.32
N GLY A 93 12.41 37.15 36.63
CA GLY A 93 13.78 37.47 36.26
C GLY A 93 14.79 36.57 36.96
N ALA A 94 16.07 36.77 36.65
CA ALA A 94 17.19 36.03 37.22
C ALA A 94 18.00 36.89 38.20
N PHE A 95 18.41 36.28 39.30
CA PHE A 95 19.35 36.82 40.28
C PHE A 95 20.76 36.35 39.92
N VAL A 96 21.52 37.25 39.34
CA VAL A 96 22.81 36.97 38.70
C VAL A 96 23.95 37.57 39.50
N SER A 97 24.97 36.78 39.81
CA SER A 97 26.18 37.25 40.49
C SER A 97 27.13 37.92 39.49
N THR A 98 27.62 39.11 39.83
CA THR A 98 28.61 39.85 39.03
C THR A 98 29.91 39.07 38.85
N VAL A 99 30.35 38.40 39.92
CA VAL A 99 31.44 37.42 39.95
C VAL A 99 30.82 36.03 40.13
N ALA A 100 31.23 35.05 39.32
CA ALA A 100 30.72 33.68 39.43
C ALA A 100 31.01 33.09 40.82
N ARG A 101 30.19 32.15 41.27
CA ARG A 101 30.34 31.47 42.56
C ARG A 101 30.72 30.01 42.38
N ASP A 102 31.54 29.52 43.28
CA ASP A 102 31.79 28.08 43.42
C ASP A 102 30.67 27.46 44.25
N LEU A 103 29.80 26.70 43.60
CA LEU A 103 28.66 26.02 44.22
C LEU A 103 28.90 24.52 44.45
N THR A 104 30.13 24.03 44.22
CA THR A 104 30.47 22.59 44.30
C THR A 104 30.29 21.99 45.70
N GLY A 105 30.29 22.82 46.74
CA GLY A 105 30.09 22.40 48.14
C GLY A 105 28.64 22.23 48.59
N TYR A 106 27.66 22.51 47.73
CA TYR A 106 26.22 22.45 48.04
C TYR A 106 25.52 21.33 47.30
N ASN A 107 24.34 20.91 47.79
CA ASN A 107 23.50 19.91 47.10
C ASN A 107 22.09 20.40 46.78
N ALA A 108 21.68 21.58 47.27
CA ALA A 108 20.37 22.16 46.96
C ALA A 108 20.40 23.68 47.02
N LEU A 109 19.56 24.33 46.20
CA LEU A 109 19.04 25.66 46.45
C LEU A 109 17.74 25.52 47.25
N THR A 110 17.58 26.31 48.31
CA THR A 110 16.34 26.35 49.08
C THR A 110 15.84 27.77 49.23
N PHE A 111 14.54 27.92 49.41
CA PHE A 111 13.89 29.17 49.75
C PHE A 111 12.57 28.89 50.46
N TRP A 112 12.13 29.82 51.30
CA TRP A 112 10.76 29.85 51.78
C TRP A 112 9.92 30.70 50.83
N VAL A 113 8.70 30.26 50.54
CA VAL A 113 7.75 31.01 49.71
C VAL A 113 6.39 31.08 50.38
N LYS A 114 5.71 32.20 50.22
CA LYS A 114 4.33 32.46 50.62
C LYS A 114 3.66 33.29 49.53
N ALA A 115 2.38 33.05 49.29
CA ALA A 115 1.55 33.82 48.37
C ALA A 115 0.37 34.46 49.11
N SER A 116 -0.18 35.57 48.58
CA SER A 116 -1.37 36.19 49.17
C SER A 116 -2.64 35.36 48.98
N ILE A 117 -2.61 34.40 48.05
CA ILE A 117 -3.67 33.44 47.74
C ILE A 117 -3.06 32.03 47.59
N ALA A 118 -3.90 31.00 47.48
CA ALA A 118 -3.44 29.71 46.98
C ALA A 118 -3.28 29.79 45.45
N ALA A 119 -2.11 29.39 44.94
CA ALA A 119 -1.73 29.53 43.53
C ALA A 119 -0.64 28.51 43.16
N LYS A 120 -0.25 28.48 41.88
CA LYS A 120 0.89 27.72 41.38
C LYS A 120 1.96 28.68 40.88
N LEU A 121 3.12 28.70 41.54
CA LEU A 121 4.29 29.39 41.01
C LEU A 121 4.75 28.67 39.73
N ASP A 122 4.63 29.34 38.59
CA ASP A 122 4.83 28.82 37.24
C ASP A 122 6.21 28.18 37.09
N VAL A 123 7.27 28.88 37.51
CA VAL A 123 8.63 28.35 37.51
C VAL A 123 9.53 29.02 38.55
N ALA A 124 10.39 28.23 39.18
CA ALA A 124 11.58 28.71 39.89
C ALA A 124 12.75 27.74 39.74
N GLY A 125 13.97 28.27 39.76
CA GLY A 125 15.16 27.47 39.48
C GLY A 125 16.49 28.16 39.79
N LEU A 126 17.57 27.48 39.38
CA LEU A 126 18.95 27.95 39.42
C LEU A 126 19.62 27.78 38.05
N GLY A 127 20.79 28.38 37.87
CA GLY A 127 21.63 28.21 36.69
C GLY A 127 21.19 28.98 35.45
N ASN A 128 20.21 29.89 35.58
CA ASN A 128 19.83 30.84 34.53
C ASN A 128 20.47 32.20 34.83
N ASP A 129 21.41 32.61 33.96
CA ASP A 129 22.15 33.87 34.07
C ASP A 129 21.60 34.97 33.14
N ASN A 130 20.45 34.73 32.51
CA ASN A 130 19.74 35.62 31.60
C ASN A 130 20.57 36.09 30.37
N THR A 131 21.58 35.30 29.98
CA THR A 131 22.41 35.58 28.79
C THR A 131 21.87 34.96 27.50
N GLY A 132 20.91 34.03 27.62
CA GLY A 132 20.50 33.14 26.54
C GLY A 132 21.49 31.99 26.27
N THR A 133 22.59 31.91 27.03
CA THR A 133 23.64 30.88 26.89
C THR A 133 23.90 30.09 28.18
N SER A 134 22.96 30.17 29.13
CA SER A 134 23.02 29.49 30.42
C SER A 134 23.24 27.99 30.24
N ARG A 135 24.25 27.44 30.94
CA ARG A 135 24.70 26.06 30.69
C ARG A 135 24.03 25.04 31.60
N PHE A 136 23.78 25.38 32.85
CA PHE A 136 23.41 24.42 33.89
C PHE A 136 22.11 24.79 34.58
N SER A 137 21.10 25.17 33.80
CA SER A 137 19.77 25.45 34.33
C SER A 137 19.13 24.20 34.93
N ALA A 138 18.44 24.40 36.05
CA ALA A 138 17.66 23.37 36.73
C ALA A 138 16.45 24.06 37.37
N GLU A 139 15.25 23.60 37.01
CA GLU A 139 14.01 24.33 37.31
C GLU A 139 12.86 23.39 37.66
N ARG A 140 11.96 23.89 38.51
CA ARG A 140 10.70 23.23 38.83
C ARG A 140 9.56 24.13 38.41
N THR A 141 8.58 23.55 37.75
CA THR A 141 7.36 24.24 37.34
C THR A 141 6.20 23.90 38.27
N GLN A 142 5.17 24.75 38.27
CA GLN A 142 3.89 24.50 38.96
C GLN A 142 4.05 24.20 40.46
N ILE A 143 4.85 25.02 41.14
CA ILE A 143 5.15 24.89 42.57
C ILE A 143 3.95 25.39 43.38
N ASP A 144 3.40 24.55 44.26
CA ASP A 144 2.32 24.95 45.16
C ASP A 144 2.75 26.08 46.10
N VAL A 145 2.02 27.19 46.05
CA VAL A 145 2.17 28.33 46.96
C VAL A 145 0.85 28.66 47.61
N SER A 146 0.91 29.16 48.84
CA SER A 146 -0.29 29.47 49.63
C SER A 146 -0.03 30.60 50.62
N PRO A 147 -1.06 31.05 51.36
CA PRO A 147 -0.89 31.97 52.48
C PRO A 147 -0.11 31.42 53.67
N THR A 148 0.48 30.22 53.58
CA THR A 148 1.42 29.69 54.57
C THR A 148 2.82 29.63 53.99
N TRP A 149 3.82 29.97 54.81
CA TRP A 149 5.22 29.82 54.41
C TRP A 149 5.56 28.34 54.23
N THR A 150 6.02 27.99 53.04
CA THR A 150 6.46 26.64 52.67
C THR A 150 7.92 26.69 52.24
N LYS A 151 8.74 25.76 52.73
CA LYS A 151 10.12 25.61 52.26
C LYS A 151 10.11 24.82 50.96
N VAL A 152 10.69 25.38 49.92
CA VAL A 152 10.95 24.72 48.64
C VAL A 152 12.42 24.35 48.59
N THR A 153 12.68 23.11 48.19
CA THR A 153 14.03 22.57 47.98
C THR A 153 14.16 22.20 46.50
N LEU A 154 15.16 22.76 45.83
CA LEU A 154 15.54 22.47 44.47
C LEU A 154 16.95 21.86 44.48
N PRO A 155 17.10 20.54 44.30
CA PRO A 155 18.41 19.91 44.25
C PRO A 155 19.29 20.49 43.16
N ILE A 156 20.59 20.57 43.44
CA ILE A 156 21.60 20.77 42.41
C ILE A 156 21.82 19.41 41.75
N PRO A 157 21.50 19.22 40.46
CA PRO A 157 21.55 17.89 39.84
C PRO A 157 22.94 17.23 39.96
N LEU A 158 24.00 18.00 39.71
CA LEU A 158 25.37 17.54 39.93
C LEU A 158 26.28 18.74 40.28
N ALA A 159 26.56 18.93 41.57
CA ALA A 159 27.26 20.12 42.07
C ALA A 159 28.68 20.28 41.52
N SER A 160 29.38 19.20 41.19
CA SER A 160 30.71 19.24 40.58
C SER A 160 30.75 19.95 39.21
N LYS A 161 29.60 20.19 38.58
CA LYS A 161 29.46 20.96 37.34
C LYS A 161 29.37 22.48 37.57
N LEU A 162 29.30 22.94 38.82
CA LEU A 162 29.09 24.35 39.16
C LEU A 162 30.29 25.01 39.91
N PRO A 163 31.55 24.90 39.45
CA PRO A 163 32.68 25.60 40.08
C PRO A 163 32.66 27.12 39.81
N ALA A 164 31.84 27.57 38.87
CA ALA A 164 31.73 28.96 38.45
C ALA A 164 30.35 29.25 37.86
N GLU A 165 29.34 29.44 38.72
CA GLU A 165 27.95 29.74 38.31
C GLU A 165 27.57 31.20 38.62
N LYS A 166 26.87 31.85 37.69
CA LYS A 166 26.38 33.23 37.88
C LYS A 166 24.89 33.29 38.13
N GLY A 167 24.09 32.44 37.50
CA GLY A 167 22.65 32.38 37.68
C GLY A 167 22.29 31.66 38.97
N LEU A 168 22.02 32.40 40.05
CA LEU A 168 21.89 31.80 41.38
C LEU A 168 20.47 31.40 41.73
N PHE A 169 19.49 32.21 41.33
CA PHE A 169 18.07 31.95 41.51
C PHE A 169 17.31 32.64 40.37
N PHE A 170 16.19 32.09 39.95
CA PHE A 170 15.25 32.79 39.09
C PHE A 170 13.83 32.30 39.38
N PHE A 171 12.86 33.13 39.00
CA PHE A 171 11.46 32.74 38.97
C PHE A 171 10.73 33.49 37.85
N ALA A 172 9.59 32.97 37.42
CA ALA A 172 8.61 33.69 36.64
C ALA A 172 7.21 33.26 37.08
N GLU A 173 6.30 34.22 37.14
CA GLU A 173 4.93 34.02 37.61
C GLU A 173 3.92 34.95 36.92
N GLY A 174 2.90 34.35 36.29
CA GLY A 174 1.74 35.05 35.72
C GLY A 174 0.55 35.18 36.69
N PRO A 175 -0.48 35.96 36.31
CA PRO A 175 -1.71 36.09 37.10
C PRO A 175 -2.51 34.78 37.14
N GLU A 176 -3.19 34.54 38.26
CA GLU A 176 -4.06 33.38 38.48
C GLU A 176 -5.53 33.78 38.43
N ASN A 177 -6.35 33.00 37.72
CA ASN A 177 -7.79 33.26 37.56
C ASN A 177 -8.14 34.71 37.12
N GLY A 178 -7.28 35.31 36.30
CA GLY A 178 -7.45 36.69 35.81
C GLY A 178 -7.11 37.79 36.83
N ALA A 179 -6.46 37.45 37.95
CA ALA A 179 -6.06 38.40 38.98
C ALA A 179 -4.55 38.33 39.28
N GLY A 180 -3.94 39.50 39.48
CA GLY A 180 -2.59 39.60 40.04
C GLY A 180 -2.60 39.33 41.55
N TYR A 181 -1.44 38.99 42.10
CA TYR A 181 -1.29 38.67 43.52
C TYR A 181 0.15 38.91 43.99
N ASP A 182 0.40 38.80 45.29
CA ASP A 182 1.73 39.01 45.85
C ASP A 182 2.38 37.68 46.26
N LEU A 183 3.66 37.54 45.89
CA LEU A 183 4.56 36.49 46.35
C LEU A 183 5.60 37.07 47.30
N TRP A 184 5.97 36.31 48.32
CA TRP A 184 7.10 36.61 49.18
C TRP A 184 8.05 35.42 49.22
N PHE A 185 9.34 35.69 49.03
CA PHE A 185 10.44 34.76 49.16
C PHE A 185 11.31 35.17 50.35
N ASP A 186 11.80 34.19 51.11
CA ASP A 186 12.67 34.44 52.25
C ASP A 186 13.72 33.32 52.38
N ASP A 187 14.87 33.62 52.96
CA ASP A 187 16.03 32.72 53.11
C ASP A 187 16.38 31.95 51.82
N ILE A 188 16.57 32.65 50.70
CA ILE A 188 17.04 32.07 49.43
C ILE A 188 18.54 31.78 49.53
N LYS A 189 18.91 30.50 49.64
CA LYS A 189 20.31 30.10 49.85
C LYS A 189 20.62 28.69 49.35
N PHE A 190 21.87 28.48 48.99
CA PHE A 190 22.43 27.16 48.75
C PHE A 190 22.74 26.46 50.08
N GLU A 191 22.35 25.19 50.19
CA GLU A 191 22.52 24.38 51.39
C GLU A 191 23.10 23.01 51.05
N ASN A 192 23.65 22.35 52.07
CA ASN A 192 24.01 20.93 52.03
C ASN A 192 23.05 20.17 52.95
N LEU A 193 21.98 19.66 52.35
CA LEU A 193 20.87 18.99 53.04
C LEU A 193 21.18 17.52 53.27
N THR A 194 20.95 17.03 54.49
CA THR A 194 21.12 15.61 54.85
C THR A 194 19.86 14.78 54.59
N ASP A 195 18.71 15.42 54.39
CA ASP A 195 17.40 14.81 54.18
C ASP A 195 16.97 14.78 52.71
N LEU A 196 17.87 15.13 51.79
CA LEU A 196 17.62 15.03 50.36
C LEU A 196 17.67 13.56 49.91
N GLY A 197 16.54 13.04 49.42
CA GLY A 197 16.46 11.69 48.88
C GLY A 197 17.30 11.49 47.62
N THR A 198 17.48 10.23 47.22
CA THR A 198 18.25 9.87 46.02
C THR A 198 17.66 10.50 44.77
N LEU A 199 18.50 11.20 44.00
CA LEU A 199 18.12 11.76 42.71
C LEU A 199 17.91 10.63 41.70
N SER A 200 16.77 10.67 41.02
CA SER A 200 16.39 9.75 39.95
C SER A 200 16.41 10.49 38.61
N PRO A 201 17.56 10.51 37.91
CA PRO A 201 17.71 11.18 36.63
C PRO A 201 16.96 10.44 35.50
N ALA A 202 16.47 11.18 34.51
CA ALA A 202 15.84 10.63 33.32
C ALA A 202 16.12 11.47 32.06
N ILE A 203 16.22 10.80 30.93
CA ILE A 203 16.14 11.38 29.58
C ILE A 203 14.89 10.83 28.87
N PRO A 204 14.39 11.47 27.80
CA PRO A 204 13.24 10.95 27.07
C PRO A 204 13.49 9.54 26.52
N THR A 205 12.44 8.71 26.53
CA THR A 205 12.42 7.46 25.74
C THR A 205 11.75 7.74 24.42
N GLN A 206 12.52 7.78 23.33
CA GLN A 206 12.00 8.09 22.00
C GLN A 206 12.83 7.46 20.88
N SER A 207 12.22 7.31 19.71
CA SER A 207 12.88 6.86 18.49
C SER A 207 12.92 8.00 17.50
N LEU A 208 14.11 8.29 16.98
CA LEU A 208 14.35 9.36 16.03
C LEU A 208 14.99 8.80 14.76
N THR A 209 14.79 9.47 13.63
CA THR A 209 15.52 9.20 12.39
C THR A 209 16.27 10.45 11.96
N GLN A 210 17.54 10.32 11.58
CA GLN A 210 18.37 11.43 11.13
C GLN A 210 19.24 11.02 9.95
N GLU A 211 19.43 11.93 9.00
CA GLU A 211 20.40 11.70 7.94
C GLU A 211 21.84 11.79 8.44
N VAL A 212 22.73 10.98 7.86
CA VAL A 212 24.17 11.06 8.11
C VAL A 212 24.67 12.49 7.91
N GLY A 213 25.41 13.01 8.89
CA GLY A 213 25.86 14.40 8.98
C GLY A 213 24.94 15.32 9.79
N GLY A 214 23.71 14.90 10.09
CA GLY A 214 22.76 15.66 10.90
C GLY A 214 23.08 15.65 12.39
N VAL A 215 22.60 16.67 13.10
CA VAL A 215 22.80 16.86 14.56
C VAL A 215 21.46 17.08 15.25
N ILE A 216 21.22 16.35 16.35
CA ILE A 216 20.04 16.49 17.22
C ILE A 216 20.50 16.75 18.65
N ASN A 217 19.88 17.72 19.34
CA ASN A 217 20.17 17.97 20.75
C ASN A 217 19.23 17.18 21.65
N VAL A 218 19.75 16.60 22.74
CA VAL A 218 18.94 16.02 23.80
C VAL A 218 18.20 17.13 24.54
N THR A 219 16.87 17.06 24.54
CA THR A 219 15.98 17.96 25.29
C THR A 219 15.13 17.16 26.28
N GLY A 220 14.48 17.83 27.23
CA GLY A 220 13.53 17.18 28.16
C GLY A 220 14.15 16.26 29.20
N ALA A 221 15.43 16.47 29.54
CA ALA A 221 16.06 15.77 30.66
C ALA A 221 15.42 16.23 31.99
N THR A 222 15.21 15.28 32.91
CA THR A 222 14.58 15.55 34.20
C THR A 222 15.32 14.88 35.34
N VAL A 223 15.10 15.39 36.55
CA VAL A 223 15.53 14.75 37.80
C VAL A 223 14.34 14.70 38.75
N LYS A 224 13.94 13.48 39.13
CA LYS A 224 12.98 13.25 40.21
C LYS A 224 13.73 13.15 41.54
N TYR A 225 13.16 13.69 42.60
CA TYR A 225 13.73 13.69 43.94
C TYR A 225 12.65 13.69 45.01
N SER A 226 13.04 13.34 46.24
CA SER A 226 12.15 13.35 47.40
C SER A 226 12.77 14.22 48.50
N THR A 227 11.93 14.96 49.20
CA THR A 227 12.30 15.77 50.38
C THR A 227 11.27 15.58 51.48
N GLY A 228 11.46 16.21 52.65
CA GLY A 228 10.44 16.25 53.69
C GLY A 228 9.08 16.81 53.23
N GLY A 229 9.02 17.51 52.10
CA GLY A 229 7.79 18.03 51.48
C GLY A 229 7.14 17.11 50.43
N GLY A 230 7.66 15.90 50.21
CA GLY A 230 7.15 14.94 49.21
C GLY A 230 8.06 14.77 47.99
N GLU A 231 7.56 14.08 46.96
CA GLU A 231 8.26 13.88 45.69
C GLU A 231 8.01 15.04 44.71
N ALA A 232 9.04 15.40 43.95
CA ALA A 232 8.96 16.39 42.89
C ALA A 232 9.89 16.05 41.72
N THR A 233 9.66 16.69 40.58
CA THR A 233 10.47 16.55 39.37
C THR A 233 10.93 17.92 38.90
N MET A 234 12.20 18.02 38.51
CA MET A 234 12.80 19.20 37.88
C MET A 234 13.11 18.92 36.41
N ALA A 235 12.89 19.91 35.56
CA ALA A 235 13.51 19.97 34.25
C ALA A 235 14.96 20.46 34.43
N VAL A 236 15.90 19.82 33.75
CA VAL A 236 17.33 20.10 33.92
C VAL A 236 18.04 20.17 32.58
N SER A 237 19.09 20.97 32.50
CA SER A 237 19.97 21.03 31.34
C SER A 237 20.63 19.67 31.06
N ALA A 238 20.71 19.30 29.78
CA ALA A 238 21.44 18.12 29.33
C ALA A 238 22.94 18.16 29.72
N ASN A 239 23.50 19.36 29.95
CA ASN A 239 24.90 19.53 30.32
C ASN A 239 25.27 18.93 31.69
N TYR A 240 24.28 18.62 32.54
CA TYR A 240 24.50 17.88 33.78
C TYR A 240 24.83 16.41 33.55
N PHE A 241 24.52 15.86 32.38
CA PHE A 241 24.64 14.45 32.08
C PHE A 241 25.90 14.12 31.29
N THR A 242 26.38 12.90 31.45
CA THR A 242 27.32 12.26 30.54
C THR A 242 26.55 11.30 29.64
N PHE A 243 26.68 11.46 28.33
CA PHE A 243 25.98 10.63 27.35
C PHE A 243 26.89 9.55 26.77
N VAL A 244 26.30 8.41 26.44
CA VAL A 244 27.00 7.29 25.82
C VAL A 244 26.19 6.78 24.64
N SER A 245 26.84 6.64 23.50
CA SER A 245 26.29 5.95 22.33
C SER A 245 26.67 4.48 22.35
N SER A 246 25.70 3.60 22.09
CA SER A 246 25.94 2.16 21.91
C SER A 246 26.73 1.85 20.63
N ALA A 247 26.76 2.75 19.65
CA ALA A 247 27.43 2.57 18.37
C ALA A 247 27.99 3.91 17.83
N PRO A 248 29.19 4.33 18.29
CA PRO A 248 29.82 5.59 17.87
C PRO A 248 30.08 5.73 16.37
N THR A 249 30.20 4.62 15.63
CA THR A 249 30.31 4.61 14.16
C THR A 249 29.00 4.95 13.45
N VAL A 250 27.87 4.83 14.16
CA VAL A 250 26.53 5.18 13.66
C VAL A 250 26.13 6.56 14.16
N ALA A 251 26.31 6.84 15.45
CA ALA A 251 26.03 8.14 16.04
C ALA A 251 26.98 8.43 17.21
N THR A 252 27.53 9.64 17.27
CA THR A 252 28.28 10.14 18.43
C THR A 252 27.41 11.10 19.22
N VAL A 253 27.75 11.32 20.49
CA VAL A 253 27.10 12.32 21.35
C VAL A 253 28.17 13.03 22.15
N ASN A 254 28.10 14.36 22.24
CA ASN A 254 29.07 15.16 22.99
C ASN A 254 28.57 15.51 24.40
N ASP A 255 29.42 16.20 25.17
CA ASP A 255 29.17 16.56 26.57
C ASP A 255 28.05 17.59 26.80
N VAL A 256 27.46 18.13 25.73
CA VAL A 256 26.28 19.00 25.80
C VAL A 256 25.02 18.33 25.26
N GLY A 257 25.07 17.02 25.01
CA GLY A 257 23.94 16.25 24.51
C GLY A 257 23.65 16.45 23.02
N ALA A 258 24.61 16.94 22.22
CA ALA A 258 24.45 17.01 20.77
C ALA A 258 24.83 15.66 20.15
N ILE A 259 23.84 14.96 19.61
CA ILE A 259 23.95 13.67 18.93
C ILE A 259 24.22 13.94 17.44
N THR A 260 25.35 13.47 16.92
CA THR A 260 25.71 13.58 15.50
C THR A 260 25.54 12.23 14.81
N ALA A 261 24.78 12.18 13.71
CA ALA A 261 24.67 10.99 12.87
C ALA A 261 25.96 10.82 12.03
N VAL A 262 26.67 9.71 12.19
CA VAL A 262 28.00 9.47 11.59
C VAL A 262 27.95 8.48 10.44
N GLY A 263 27.19 7.39 10.58
CA GLY A 263 27.09 6.33 9.58
C GLY A 263 25.73 5.67 9.66
N VAL A 264 25.31 4.98 8.59
CA VAL A 264 24.00 4.31 8.51
C VAL A 264 23.89 3.20 9.54
N GLY A 265 22.77 3.13 10.25
CA GLY A 265 22.50 2.08 11.23
C GLY A 265 21.51 2.54 12.31
N THR A 266 21.59 1.91 13.48
CA THR A 266 20.83 2.31 14.67
C THR A 266 21.77 2.38 15.87
N ALA A 267 21.68 3.44 16.66
CA ALA A 267 22.41 3.63 17.91
C ALA A 267 21.44 4.02 19.03
N SER A 268 21.69 3.51 20.23
CA SER A 268 20.99 3.93 21.45
C SER A 268 21.87 4.92 22.22
N ILE A 269 21.31 6.08 22.55
CA ILE A 269 21.93 7.09 23.40
C ILE A 269 21.35 6.97 24.80
N THR A 270 22.23 6.71 25.76
CA THR A 270 21.92 6.63 27.20
C THR A 270 22.67 7.72 27.94
N ALA A 271 22.27 8.02 29.17
CA ALA A 271 22.86 9.08 29.96
C ALA A 271 23.11 8.67 31.42
N ARG A 272 24.03 9.36 32.09
CA ARG A 272 24.27 9.28 33.53
C ARG A 272 24.35 10.67 34.14
N LEU A 273 23.83 10.84 35.35
CA LEU A 273 24.04 12.02 36.18
C LEU A 273 25.10 11.67 37.22
N GLY A 274 26.34 12.09 36.98
CA GLY A 274 27.49 11.56 37.71
C GLY A 274 27.60 10.04 37.52
N ASP A 275 27.61 9.29 38.62
CA ASP A 275 27.64 7.82 38.56
C ASP A 275 26.26 7.17 38.38
N THR A 276 25.17 7.92 38.61
CA THR A 276 23.80 7.41 38.59
C THR A 276 23.28 7.29 37.15
N PRO A 277 22.89 6.09 36.67
CA PRO A 277 22.25 5.93 35.37
C PRO A 277 20.92 6.68 35.29
N ALA A 278 20.72 7.41 34.19
CA ALA A 278 19.44 8.00 33.87
C ALA A 278 18.50 6.94 33.27
N SER A 279 17.22 6.96 33.66
CA SER A 279 16.21 6.16 32.97
C SER A 279 15.91 6.74 31.58
N GLY A 280 15.45 5.90 30.66
CA GLY A 280 15.11 6.29 29.30
C GLY A 280 16.26 6.09 28.31
N THR A 281 15.92 6.16 27.02
CA THR A 281 16.86 5.89 25.92
C THR A 281 16.37 6.57 24.66
N ILE A 282 17.28 7.28 23.97
CA ILE A 282 17.01 7.82 22.64
C ILE A 282 17.56 6.81 21.63
N THR A 283 16.68 6.19 20.84
CA THR A 283 17.07 5.31 19.74
C THR A 283 17.17 6.15 18.47
N LEU A 284 18.38 6.36 17.97
CA LEU A 284 18.61 7.07 16.73
C LEU A 284 18.85 6.08 15.59
N ARG A 285 17.97 6.10 14.60
CA ARG A 285 18.19 5.48 13.30
C ARG A 285 18.82 6.48 12.36
N THR A 286 19.84 6.06 11.63
CA THR A 286 20.54 6.92 10.67
C THR A 286 20.48 6.33 9.27
N ALA A 287 20.23 7.20 8.30
CA ALA A 287 20.13 6.85 6.88
C ALA A 287 20.85 7.89 6.01
N THR A 288 21.06 7.58 4.74
CA THR A 288 21.57 8.53 3.75
C THR A 288 20.43 8.98 2.85
N ALA A 289 20.38 10.26 2.51
CA ALA A 289 19.47 10.78 1.49
C ALA A 289 19.57 9.97 0.18
N PRO A 290 18.47 9.85 -0.58
CA PRO A 290 18.51 9.23 -1.91
C PRO A 290 19.53 9.93 -2.81
N THR A 291 20.38 9.15 -3.46
CA THR A 291 21.39 9.67 -4.41
C THR A 291 20.91 9.63 -5.85
N ALA A 292 19.92 8.80 -6.15
CA ALA A 292 19.26 8.73 -7.46
C ALA A 292 17.94 9.50 -7.42
N ALA A 293 17.62 10.20 -8.50
CA ALA A 293 16.33 10.86 -8.67
C ALA A 293 15.19 9.83 -8.76
N ALA A 294 13.96 10.27 -8.51
CA ALA A 294 12.77 9.47 -8.79
C ALA A 294 12.71 9.09 -10.28
N PRO A 295 12.08 7.96 -10.65
CA PRO A 295 11.90 7.55 -12.04
C PRO A 295 11.25 8.66 -12.88
N THR A 296 11.73 8.87 -14.12
CA THR A 296 11.11 9.88 -15.00
C THR A 296 9.74 9.38 -15.50
N PRO A 297 8.65 10.15 -15.33
CA PRO A 297 7.34 9.78 -15.84
C PRO A 297 7.32 9.59 -17.36
N THR A 298 6.50 8.65 -17.84
CA THR A 298 6.40 8.28 -19.27
C THR A 298 5.01 8.48 -19.88
N ARG A 299 4.05 8.99 -19.11
CA ARG A 299 2.68 9.23 -19.61
C ARG A 299 2.70 10.38 -20.62
N ALA A 300 1.82 10.33 -21.61
CA ALA A 300 1.67 11.44 -22.55
C ALA A 300 1.15 12.68 -21.82
N ALA A 301 1.78 13.84 -22.04
CA ALA A 301 1.45 15.07 -21.31
C ALA A 301 -0.02 15.50 -21.43
N GLY A 302 -0.70 15.17 -22.55
CA GLY A 302 -2.13 15.45 -22.73
C GLY A 302 -3.08 14.59 -21.86
N ASP A 303 -2.55 13.56 -21.21
CA ASP A 303 -3.28 12.64 -20.35
C ASP A 303 -3.01 12.86 -18.87
N VAL A 304 -2.29 13.94 -18.52
CA VAL A 304 -1.77 14.20 -17.16
C VAL A 304 -2.23 15.56 -16.64
N ILE A 305 -2.60 15.62 -15.36
CA ILE A 305 -2.69 16.85 -14.56
C ILE A 305 -1.62 16.75 -13.48
N SER A 306 -0.54 17.53 -13.60
CA SER A 306 0.61 17.44 -12.68
C SER A 306 0.55 18.48 -11.58
N LEU A 307 0.69 18.06 -10.32
CA LEU A 307 0.87 18.95 -9.16
C LEU A 307 2.36 19.25 -8.96
N PHE A 308 3.22 18.24 -9.12
CA PHE A 308 4.66 18.37 -8.98
C PHE A 308 5.39 17.33 -9.82
N SER A 309 6.08 17.76 -10.87
CA SER A 309 7.01 16.94 -11.63
C SER A 309 7.92 17.83 -12.47
N ASN A 310 9.14 17.35 -12.74
CA ASN A 310 10.04 17.95 -13.71
C ASN A 310 9.70 17.57 -15.16
N ALA A 311 8.87 16.54 -15.38
CA ALA A 311 8.53 16.03 -16.72
C ALA A 311 7.29 16.70 -17.35
N TYR A 312 6.46 17.36 -16.55
CA TYR A 312 5.19 17.94 -16.98
C TYR A 312 5.08 19.42 -16.59
N THR A 313 4.14 20.13 -17.21
CA THR A 313 3.74 21.47 -16.73
C THR A 313 2.84 21.30 -15.51
N ASN A 314 3.27 21.86 -14.38
CA ASN A 314 2.54 21.76 -13.12
C ASN A 314 1.39 22.78 -13.07
N VAL A 315 0.24 22.38 -12.52
CA VAL A 315 -0.81 23.31 -12.11
C VAL A 315 -0.40 24.03 -10.82
N PRO A 316 -0.93 25.23 -10.53
CA PRO A 316 -0.62 25.93 -9.30
C PRO A 316 -0.98 25.13 -8.04
N VAL A 317 -0.06 25.11 -7.07
CA VAL A 317 -0.27 24.61 -5.71
C VAL A 317 0.00 25.78 -4.77
N ASP A 318 -0.96 26.09 -3.90
CA ASP A 318 -0.92 27.25 -3.01
C ASP A 318 0.13 27.07 -1.91
N THR A 319 0.20 25.88 -1.32
CA THR A 319 1.23 25.49 -0.35
C THR A 319 1.47 23.98 -0.38
N TRP A 320 2.69 23.57 -0.03
CA TRP A 320 3.06 22.16 0.19
C TRP A 320 3.08 21.78 1.68
N SER A 321 2.84 22.76 2.56
CA SER A 321 2.67 22.56 4.00
C SER A 321 1.69 23.61 4.53
N ALA A 322 0.50 23.17 4.90
CA ALA A 322 -0.58 24.03 5.37
C ALA A 322 -0.38 24.41 6.84
N GLY A 323 -0.87 25.57 7.28
CA GLY A 323 -0.60 26.07 8.64
C GLY A 323 -1.17 25.23 9.80
N PHE A 324 -1.99 24.23 9.51
CA PHE A 324 -2.52 23.27 10.49
C PHE A 324 -1.73 21.96 10.52
N ASP A 325 -0.72 21.79 9.67
CA ASP A 325 0.02 20.55 9.54
C ASP A 325 1.15 20.39 10.58
N GLN A 326 1.76 19.20 10.59
CA GLN A 326 2.86 18.84 11.48
C GLN A 326 3.96 18.16 10.68
N ALA A 327 4.67 18.97 9.89
CA ALA A 327 5.87 18.59 9.16
C ALA A 327 6.67 19.84 8.80
N ASP A 328 7.98 19.68 8.60
CA ASP A 328 8.78 20.66 7.87
C ASP A 328 8.90 20.22 6.42
N VAL A 329 8.74 21.14 5.47
CA VAL A 329 8.93 20.88 4.03
C VAL A 329 10.08 21.72 3.47
N ALA A 330 10.92 21.10 2.65
CA ALA A 330 11.99 21.76 1.93
C ALA A 330 12.08 21.25 0.49
N ASP A 331 12.49 22.15 -0.41
CA ASP A 331 12.84 21.78 -1.78
C ASP A 331 14.31 21.39 -1.83
N VAL A 332 14.57 20.18 -2.30
CA VAL A 332 15.93 19.66 -2.49
C VAL A 332 16.13 19.30 -3.96
N ASN A 333 17.40 19.18 -4.35
CA ASN A 333 17.77 18.69 -5.67
C ASN A 333 18.50 17.35 -5.53
N ILE A 334 17.98 16.31 -6.15
CA ILE A 334 18.58 14.97 -6.16
C ILE A 334 18.93 14.64 -7.61
N ALA A 335 20.22 14.53 -7.90
CA ALA A 335 20.74 14.22 -9.24
C ALA A 335 20.17 15.11 -10.37
N GLY A 336 19.92 16.39 -10.10
CA GLY A 336 19.35 17.34 -11.06
C GLY A 336 17.83 17.44 -11.04
N ASN A 337 17.14 16.54 -10.33
CA ASN A 337 15.68 16.53 -10.20
C ASN A 337 15.24 17.32 -8.94
N ALA A 338 14.19 18.13 -9.07
CA ALA A 338 13.62 18.86 -7.94
C ALA A 338 12.72 17.90 -7.15
N THR A 339 12.86 17.87 -5.83
CA THR A 339 12.17 16.91 -4.99
C THR A 339 11.71 17.59 -3.70
N LYS A 340 10.49 17.26 -3.25
CA LYS A 340 10.01 17.69 -1.93
C LYS A 340 10.57 16.78 -0.86
N LYS A 341 11.19 17.34 0.17
CA LYS A 341 11.63 16.62 1.36
C LYS A 341 10.79 17.05 2.55
N TYR A 342 10.14 16.09 3.19
CA TYR A 342 9.45 16.31 4.45
C TYR A 342 10.30 15.75 5.59
N THR A 343 10.44 16.51 6.68
CA THR A 343 11.04 16.08 7.96
C THR A 343 10.06 16.32 9.10
N ASN A 344 10.24 15.64 10.23
CA ASN A 344 9.29 15.67 11.35
C ASN A 344 7.85 15.36 10.92
N LEU A 345 7.66 14.56 9.87
CA LEU A 345 6.36 14.30 9.28
C LEU A 345 5.49 13.46 10.22
N VAL A 346 4.46 14.07 10.77
CA VAL A 346 3.29 13.38 11.36
C VAL A 346 2.16 13.37 10.34
N PHE A 347 1.85 14.55 9.80
CA PHE A 347 1.01 14.73 8.61
C PHE A 347 1.34 16.08 7.94
N SER A 348 1.19 16.14 6.63
CA SER A 348 1.31 17.39 5.85
C SER A 348 0.17 17.50 4.85
N ALA A 349 -0.25 18.74 4.57
CA ALA A 349 -1.27 19.02 3.57
C ALA A 349 -0.70 19.93 2.48
N ALA A 350 -0.74 19.46 1.25
CA ALA A 350 -0.61 20.31 0.07
C ALA A 350 -1.99 20.84 -0.32
N GLU A 351 -2.10 22.15 -0.47
CA GLU A 351 -3.36 22.84 -0.80
C GLU A 351 -3.27 23.47 -2.19
N PHE A 352 -4.31 23.27 -2.99
CA PHE A 352 -4.50 23.87 -4.31
C PHE A 352 -5.95 24.36 -4.40
N ILE A 353 -6.33 25.17 -3.41
CA ILE A 353 -7.68 25.69 -3.18
C ILE A 353 -8.00 26.79 -4.18
N SER A 354 -7.01 27.62 -4.54
CA SER A 354 -7.16 28.71 -5.51
C SER A 354 -7.40 28.17 -6.92
N THR A 355 -6.78 27.04 -7.25
CA THR A 355 -6.87 26.37 -8.56
C THR A 355 -7.15 24.88 -8.35
N LYS A 356 -8.39 24.57 -7.99
CA LYS A 356 -8.82 23.19 -7.74
C LYS A 356 -8.66 22.31 -8.97
N VAL A 357 -8.33 21.05 -8.74
CA VAL A 357 -8.12 20.08 -9.79
C VAL A 357 -9.44 19.38 -10.13
N ASN A 358 -9.83 19.45 -11.40
CA ASN A 358 -10.88 18.61 -11.96
C ASN A 358 -10.27 17.31 -12.49
N ALA A 359 -10.33 16.25 -11.68
CA ALA A 359 -9.85 14.91 -12.00
C ALA A 359 -10.98 13.96 -12.44
N THR A 360 -12.13 14.47 -12.87
CA THR A 360 -13.28 13.63 -13.30
C THR A 360 -12.92 12.65 -14.41
N ALA A 361 -12.13 13.09 -15.39
CA ALA A 361 -11.68 12.28 -16.53
C ALA A 361 -10.44 11.41 -16.22
N MET A 362 -9.81 11.60 -15.05
CA MET A 362 -8.62 10.86 -14.66
C MET A 362 -8.99 9.51 -14.02
N THR A 363 -8.08 8.55 -14.08
CA THR A 363 -8.30 7.20 -13.55
C THR A 363 -7.38 6.87 -12.37
N HIS A 364 -6.22 7.53 -12.27
CA HIS A 364 -5.21 7.24 -11.25
C HIS A 364 -4.58 8.51 -10.68
N LEU A 365 -4.11 8.42 -9.44
CA LEU A 365 -3.11 9.30 -8.82
C LEU A 365 -1.76 8.58 -8.90
N HIS A 366 -0.74 9.24 -9.43
CA HIS A 366 0.65 8.81 -9.40
C HIS A 366 1.45 9.62 -8.37
N MET A 367 2.35 8.96 -7.66
CA MET A 367 3.37 9.60 -6.81
C MET A 367 4.60 8.70 -6.65
N ASP A 368 5.78 9.31 -6.67
CA ASP A 368 7.03 8.67 -6.30
C ASP A 368 7.38 9.03 -4.85
N VAL A 369 7.55 8.02 -4.01
CA VAL A 369 7.81 8.18 -2.57
C VAL A 369 9.08 7.45 -2.17
N TYR A 370 10.05 8.15 -1.60
CA TYR A 370 11.20 7.54 -0.94
C TYR A 370 11.03 7.63 0.58
N VAL A 371 11.09 6.49 1.25
CA VAL A 371 10.98 6.38 2.71
C VAL A 371 12.19 5.65 3.27
N TYR A 372 12.61 5.98 4.48
CA TYR A 372 13.69 5.25 5.14
C TYR A 372 13.20 3.95 5.77
N ASP A 373 11.97 3.89 6.29
CA ASP A 373 11.32 2.68 6.80
C ASP A 373 10.25 2.17 5.85
N ALA A 374 10.13 0.85 5.77
CA ALA A 374 9.03 0.18 5.09
C ALA A 374 7.85 0.12 6.07
N ALA A 375 7.32 1.28 6.48
CA ALA A 375 6.17 1.34 7.36
C ALA A 375 4.95 1.88 6.60
N SER A 376 3.95 2.39 7.31
CA SER A 376 2.76 2.91 6.64
C SER A 376 3.02 4.28 6.04
N PHE A 377 2.58 4.48 4.80
CA PHE A 377 2.45 5.77 4.15
C PHE A 377 0.99 5.96 3.78
N LYS A 378 0.40 7.09 4.12
CA LYS A 378 -1.00 7.37 3.87
C LYS A 378 -1.16 8.57 2.98
N VAL A 379 -2.15 8.47 2.13
CA VAL A 379 -2.54 9.53 1.21
C VAL A 379 -4.03 9.75 1.31
N LYS A 380 -4.43 11.00 1.49
CA LYS A 380 -5.82 11.41 1.54
C LYS A 380 -6.07 12.48 0.50
N LEU A 381 -7.18 12.35 -0.22
CA LEU A 381 -7.67 13.35 -1.17
C LEU A 381 -8.94 13.97 -0.60
N VAL A 382 -9.09 15.27 -0.80
CA VAL A 382 -10.27 16.05 -0.38
C VAL A 382 -10.81 16.85 -1.56
N ASP A 383 -12.09 16.67 -1.85
CA ASP A 383 -12.89 17.42 -2.83
C ASP A 383 -13.83 18.36 -2.08
N PHE A 384 -13.85 19.65 -2.43
CA PHE A 384 -14.69 20.67 -1.78
C PHE A 384 -16.12 20.75 -2.35
N GLY A 385 -16.59 19.68 -3.00
CA GLY A 385 -17.95 19.61 -3.50
C GLY A 385 -18.27 20.64 -4.58
N ALA A 386 -19.55 20.75 -4.95
CA ALA A 386 -20.02 21.65 -5.99
C ALA A 386 -20.09 23.11 -5.50
N ASN A 387 -20.19 23.35 -4.20
CA ASN A 387 -20.17 24.69 -3.63
C ASN A 387 -18.76 25.34 -3.62
N ASN A 388 -17.72 24.57 -3.95
CA ASN A 388 -16.34 25.02 -4.10
C ASN A 388 -15.69 25.51 -2.78
N ALA A 389 -16.21 25.09 -1.62
CA ALA A 389 -15.80 25.56 -0.29
C ALA A 389 -15.81 24.45 0.76
N PHE A 390 -14.78 24.42 1.61
CA PHE A 390 -14.68 23.46 2.71
C PHE A 390 -15.78 23.66 3.77
N GLY A 391 -16.30 22.55 4.29
CA GLY A 391 -17.26 22.50 5.40
C GLY A 391 -18.72 22.76 5.00
N GLY A 392 -19.04 22.76 3.71
CA GLY A 392 -20.38 23.07 3.21
C GLY A 392 -21.34 21.89 3.07
N GLY A 393 -20.92 20.68 3.47
CA GLY A 393 -21.76 19.48 3.55
C GLY A 393 -21.81 18.62 2.28
N ASP A 394 -21.19 19.06 1.20
CA ASP A 394 -20.99 18.32 -0.06
C ASP A 394 -19.53 17.92 -0.31
N ASP A 395 -18.65 18.17 0.65
CA ASP A 395 -17.26 17.70 0.63
C ASP A 395 -17.22 16.17 0.58
N SER A 396 -16.23 15.64 -0.13
CA SER A 396 -15.95 14.21 -0.14
C SER A 396 -14.45 13.96 0.04
N GLU A 397 -14.11 12.94 0.80
CA GLU A 397 -12.73 12.64 1.15
C GLU A 397 -12.51 11.17 1.47
N HIS A 398 -11.29 10.69 1.27
CA HIS A 398 -10.91 9.35 1.69
C HIS A 398 -9.41 9.26 1.94
N GLU A 399 -9.03 8.57 3.01
CA GLU A 399 -7.64 8.24 3.33
C GLU A 399 -7.35 6.80 2.92
N LEU A 400 -6.30 6.61 2.13
CA LEU A 400 -5.74 5.31 1.78
C LEU A 400 -4.46 5.07 2.58
N THR A 401 -4.29 3.85 3.09
CA THR A 401 -3.05 3.42 3.76
C THR A 401 -2.27 2.45 2.86
N LEU A 402 -1.05 2.84 2.51
CA LEU A 402 -0.04 2.02 1.82
C LEU A 402 0.90 1.40 2.86
N THR A 403 1.28 0.14 2.66
CA THR A 403 2.08 -0.62 3.63
C THR A 403 3.06 -1.56 2.92
N PRO A 404 3.97 -2.26 3.64
CA PRO A 404 4.80 -3.30 3.03
C PRO A 404 4.03 -4.47 2.42
N THR A 405 2.72 -4.57 2.69
CA THR A 405 1.86 -5.64 2.19
C THR A 405 0.88 -5.17 1.11
N THR A 406 0.90 -3.88 0.74
CA THR A 406 0.11 -3.39 -0.40
C THR A 406 0.76 -3.76 -1.74
N SER A 407 0.03 -3.57 -2.84
CA SER A 407 0.55 -3.75 -4.20
C SER A 407 0.43 -2.42 -4.97
N PRO A 408 1.55 -1.76 -5.32
CA PRO A 408 2.93 -2.09 -4.92
C PRO A 408 3.17 -1.89 -3.41
N ALA A 409 4.18 -2.57 -2.88
CA ALA A 409 4.56 -2.53 -1.47
C ALA A 409 5.39 -1.27 -1.17
N VAL A 410 5.26 -0.73 0.05
CA VAL A 410 6.19 0.29 0.55
C VAL A 410 7.52 -0.37 0.91
N VAL A 411 8.58 -0.03 0.18
CA VAL A 411 9.94 -0.53 0.34
C VAL A 411 10.85 0.57 0.89
N ALA A 412 11.60 0.23 1.95
CA ALA A 412 12.58 1.10 2.58
C ALA A 412 13.78 1.38 1.68
N ASN A 413 14.32 2.60 1.77
CA ASN A 413 15.55 3.05 1.10
C ASN A 413 15.51 2.92 -0.44
N ALA A 414 14.31 2.97 -1.02
CA ALA A 414 14.10 2.95 -2.46
C ALA A 414 12.95 3.89 -2.86
N TRP A 415 12.93 4.31 -4.13
CA TRP A 415 11.79 5.01 -4.70
C TRP A 415 10.64 4.03 -4.93
N ASN A 416 9.47 4.37 -4.39
CA ASN A 416 8.24 3.62 -4.54
C ASN A 416 7.31 4.41 -5.47
N SER A 417 7.09 3.89 -6.68
CA SER A 417 6.18 4.48 -7.65
C SER A 417 4.78 3.90 -7.45
N PHE A 418 3.85 4.71 -6.93
CA PHE A 418 2.46 4.30 -6.71
C PHE A 418 1.57 4.82 -7.81
N ASP A 419 1.01 3.93 -8.63
CA ASP A 419 -0.14 4.19 -9.51
C ASP A 419 -1.43 3.79 -8.77
N ILE A 420 -2.05 4.72 -8.06
CA ILE A 420 -3.20 4.47 -7.19
C ILE A 420 -4.50 4.70 -7.98
N PRO A 421 -5.34 3.67 -8.20
CA PRO A 421 -6.63 3.87 -8.86
C PRO A 421 -7.50 4.83 -8.06
N LEU A 422 -8.10 5.83 -8.70
CA LEU A 422 -8.98 6.78 -8.02
C LEU A 422 -10.25 6.10 -7.46
N SER A 423 -10.59 4.90 -7.95
CA SER A 423 -11.66 4.05 -7.40
C SER A 423 -11.32 3.44 -6.03
N ALA A 424 -10.05 3.43 -5.61
CA ALA A 424 -9.66 2.96 -4.27
C ALA A 424 -10.07 3.95 -3.16
N PHE A 425 -10.31 5.21 -3.50
CA PHE A 425 -10.76 6.25 -2.58
C PHE A 425 -12.29 6.19 -2.42
N ALA A 426 -12.81 5.16 -1.75
CA ALA A 426 -14.25 4.87 -1.73
C ALA A 426 -15.14 6.01 -1.17
N GLY A 427 -14.59 6.84 -0.27
CA GLY A 427 -15.27 8.01 0.30
C GLY A 427 -15.16 9.29 -0.55
N LEU A 428 -14.33 9.29 -1.59
CA LEU A 428 -14.15 10.39 -2.53
C LEU A 428 -15.22 10.30 -3.63
N THR A 429 -16.45 10.66 -3.28
CA THR A 429 -17.63 10.54 -4.14
C THR A 429 -17.67 11.56 -5.28
N ASN A 430 -16.88 12.64 -5.17
CA ASN A 430 -16.68 13.65 -6.22
C ASN A 430 -15.19 13.88 -6.49
N ARG A 431 -14.85 14.31 -7.71
CA ARG A 431 -13.47 14.60 -8.15
C ARG A 431 -13.37 15.85 -9.04
N ALA A 432 -14.42 16.67 -9.07
CA ALA A 432 -14.47 17.85 -9.92
C ALA A 432 -13.74 19.05 -9.29
N HIS A 433 -13.56 19.05 -7.97
CA HIS A 433 -13.04 20.16 -7.18
C HIS A 433 -12.06 19.64 -6.12
N LEU A 434 -11.11 18.79 -6.51
CA LEU A 434 -10.04 18.37 -5.61
C LEU A 434 -9.25 19.60 -5.17
N ALA A 435 -9.07 19.75 -3.86
CA ALA A 435 -8.49 20.94 -3.26
C ALA A 435 -7.27 20.65 -2.37
N GLN A 436 -7.16 19.42 -1.85
CA GLN A 436 -6.08 19.05 -0.94
C GLN A 436 -5.56 17.64 -1.22
N LEU A 437 -4.26 17.47 -1.01
CA LEU A 437 -3.54 16.21 -0.91
C LEU A 437 -2.88 16.16 0.47
N ILE A 438 -3.35 15.25 1.32
CA ILE A 438 -2.84 15.09 2.68
C ILE A 438 -2.00 13.82 2.76
N LEU A 439 -0.83 13.95 3.35
CA LEU A 439 0.22 12.94 3.39
C LEU A 439 0.55 12.64 4.84
N LEU A 440 0.59 11.37 5.20
CA LEU A 440 1.02 10.92 6.53
C LEU A 440 2.01 9.78 6.35
N ALA A 441 3.00 9.68 7.21
CA ALA A 441 3.91 8.56 7.18
C ALA A 441 4.31 8.16 8.59
N SER A 442 4.56 6.87 8.79
CA SER A 442 5.26 6.40 9.98
C SER A 442 6.74 6.80 9.95
N SER A 443 7.29 7.04 8.77
CA SER A 443 8.63 7.61 8.62
C SER A 443 8.58 9.12 8.86
N PRO A 444 9.35 9.66 9.81
CA PRO A 444 9.40 11.10 10.04
C PRO A 444 10.13 11.85 8.91
N THR A 445 10.77 11.15 7.98
CA THR A 445 11.41 11.75 6.80
C THR A 445 11.03 11.00 5.54
N VAL A 446 10.48 11.74 4.57
CA VAL A 446 10.08 11.20 3.26
C VAL A 446 10.49 12.16 2.16
N TYR A 447 10.79 11.62 0.99
CA TYR A 447 10.99 12.40 -0.23
C TYR A 447 9.86 12.09 -1.21
N LEU A 448 9.39 13.13 -1.88
CA LEU A 448 8.27 13.06 -2.81
C LEU A 448 8.62 13.75 -4.12
N ASP A 449 8.30 13.08 -5.20
CA ASP A 449 8.42 13.58 -6.56
C ASP A 449 7.25 13.05 -7.41
N ASN A 450 7.09 13.60 -8.62
CA ASN A 450 6.16 13.12 -9.64
C ASN A 450 4.73 12.89 -9.12
N ILE A 451 4.14 13.92 -8.50
CA ILE A 451 2.77 13.89 -8.02
C ILE A 451 1.85 14.37 -9.15
N TYR A 452 1.04 13.48 -9.73
CA TYR A 452 0.13 13.84 -10.82
C TYR A 452 -1.06 12.90 -10.94
N PHE A 453 -2.17 13.38 -11.47
CA PHE A 453 -3.30 12.55 -11.89
C PHE A 453 -3.14 12.20 -13.37
N TYR A 454 -3.51 10.99 -13.76
CA TYR A 454 -3.51 10.61 -15.17
C TYR A 454 -4.72 9.77 -15.55
N LYS A 455 -5.05 9.78 -16.84
CA LYS A 455 -6.01 8.86 -17.45
C LYS A 455 -5.27 7.80 -18.26
N VAL A 456 -5.76 6.57 -18.19
CA VAL A 456 -5.36 5.52 -19.14
C VAL A 456 -6.30 5.66 -20.33
N PRO A 457 -5.79 5.88 -21.56
CA PRO A 457 -6.63 5.83 -22.74
C PRO A 457 -7.36 4.48 -22.76
N ALA A 458 -8.69 4.50 -22.84
CA ALA A 458 -9.42 3.27 -23.12
C ALA A 458 -8.81 2.66 -24.39
N PRO A 459 -8.54 1.35 -24.44
CA PRO A 459 -8.13 0.70 -25.67
C PRO A 459 -9.10 1.11 -26.79
N PRO A 460 -8.63 1.45 -27.99
CA PRO A 460 -9.52 1.75 -29.10
C PRO A 460 -10.51 0.59 -29.24
N ALA A 461 -11.81 0.89 -29.31
CA ALA A 461 -12.83 -0.13 -29.45
C ALA A 461 -12.46 -1.01 -30.65
N PRO A 462 -12.40 -2.35 -30.49
CA PRO A 462 -12.03 -3.23 -31.58
C PRO A 462 -13.01 -3.01 -32.75
N THR A 463 -12.49 -2.94 -33.97
CA THR A 463 -13.30 -2.68 -35.18
C THR A 463 -13.89 -3.95 -35.79
N ALA A 464 -13.38 -5.12 -35.39
CA ALA A 464 -13.84 -6.45 -35.78
C ALA A 464 -13.50 -7.48 -34.69
N PRO A 465 -14.22 -8.62 -34.59
CA PRO A 465 -13.84 -9.71 -33.70
C PRO A 465 -12.54 -10.36 -34.18
N VAL A 466 -11.67 -10.74 -33.25
CA VAL A 466 -10.40 -11.43 -33.52
C VAL A 466 -10.40 -12.90 -33.08
N THR A 467 -11.39 -13.30 -32.30
CA THR A 467 -11.65 -14.69 -31.90
C THR A 467 -13.01 -15.11 -32.44
N ALA A 468 -13.16 -16.37 -32.83
CA ALA A 468 -14.44 -16.95 -33.25
C ALA A 468 -15.51 -16.86 -32.15
N ALA A 469 -16.78 -17.02 -32.53
CA ALA A 469 -17.86 -17.10 -31.56
C ALA A 469 -17.73 -18.38 -30.69
N PRO A 470 -18.33 -18.43 -29.49
CA PRO A 470 -18.35 -19.66 -28.69
C PRO A 470 -18.97 -20.82 -29.48
N ALA A 471 -18.32 -21.99 -29.47
CA ALA A 471 -18.87 -23.16 -30.15
C ALA A 471 -20.18 -23.61 -29.48
N PRO A 472 -21.26 -23.86 -30.25
CA PRO A 472 -22.52 -24.34 -29.70
C PRO A 472 -22.38 -25.66 -28.94
N THR A 473 -23.06 -25.77 -27.79
CA THR A 473 -23.00 -26.95 -26.92
C THR A 473 -24.24 -27.84 -27.00
N ARG A 474 -25.32 -27.38 -27.66
CA ARG A 474 -26.57 -28.13 -27.76
C ARG A 474 -26.41 -29.34 -28.68
N SER A 475 -27.16 -30.41 -28.41
CA SER A 475 -27.19 -31.57 -29.30
C SER A 475 -27.70 -31.18 -30.69
N ALA A 476 -27.03 -31.66 -31.74
CA ALA A 476 -27.47 -31.45 -33.13
C ALA A 476 -28.90 -31.95 -33.39
N SER A 477 -29.39 -32.93 -32.62
CA SER A 477 -30.77 -33.43 -32.71
C SER A 477 -31.82 -32.49 -32.10
N SER A 478 -31.39 -31.53 -31.30
CA SER A 478 -32.25 -30.56 -30.60
C SER A 478 -32.23 -29.18 -31.25
N VAL A 479 -31.61 -29.03 -32.42
CA VAL A 479 -31.46 -27.74 -33.10
C VAL A 479 -31.93 -27.78 -34.55
N ILE A 480 -32.36 -26.62 -35.04
CA ILE A 480 -32.54 -26.33 -36.45
C ILE A 480 -31.60 -25.16 -36.78
N SER A 481 -30.49 -25.46 -37.45
CA SER A 481 -29.47 -24.46 -37.78
C SER A 481 -29.79 -23.70 -39.06
N LEU A 482 -29.74 -22.37 -39.00
CA LEU A 482 -29.73 -21.49 -40.17
C LEU A 482 -28.29 -21.15 -40.58
N PHE A 483 -27.40 -20.93 -39.60
CA PHE A 483 -25.99 -20.61 -39.82
C PHE A 483 -25.14 -20.99 -38.62
N SER A 484 -24.23 -21.94 -38.79
CA SER A 484 -23.21 -22.33 -37.81
C SER A 484 -22.21 -23.26 -38.49
N ASN A 485 -20.94 -23.19 -38.09
CA ASN A 485 -19.93 -24.17 -38.50
C ASN A 485 -20.04 -25.51 -37.72
N ALA A 486 -20.77 -25.53 -36.60
CA ALA A 486 -20.92 -26.71 -35.73
C ALA A 486 -22.08 -27.64 -36.13
N TYR A 487 -23.05 -27.15 -36.91
CA TYR A 487 -24.25 -27.89 -37.29
C TYR A 487 -24.46 -27.93 -38.80
N THR A 488 -25.20 -28.94 -39.27
CA THR A 488 -25.68 -28.95 -40.66
C THR A 488 -26.73 -27.86 -40.83
N ASN A 489 -26.39 -26.83 -41.60
CA ASN A 489 -27.28 -25.70 -41.88
C ASN A 489 -28.38 -26.09 -42.88
N ARG A 490 -29.59 -25.59 -42.62
CA ARG A 490 -30.69 -25.65 -43.59
C ARG A 490 -30.51 -24.56 -44.65
N ALA A 491 -31.19 -24.74 -45.78
CA ALA A 491 -31.23 -23.72 -46.82
C ALA A 491 -31.90 -22.44 -46.29
N VAL A 492 -31.22 -21.31 -46.44
CA VAL A 492 -31.73 -19.96 -46.22
C VAL A 492 -31.75 -19.28 -47.59
N GLY A 493 -32.88 -18.71 -47.98
CA GLY A 493 -33.07 -18.12 -49.31
C GLY A 493 -32.23 -16.85 -49.48
N THR A 494 -32.26 -15.96 -48.48
CA THR A 494 -31.38 -14.81 -48.42
C THR A 494 -31.07 -14.41 -46.98
N TRP A 495 -29.88 -13.84 -46.77
CA TRP A 495 -29.47 -13.18 -45.52
C TRP A 495 -29.66 -11.65 -45.58
N SER A 496 -30.06 -11.12 -46.74
CA SER A 496 -30.40 -9.71 -46.92
C SER A 496 -31.47 -9.63 -48.00
N ALA A 497 -32.68 -9.28 -47.61
CA ALA A 497 -33.84 -9.24 -48.50
C ALA A 497 -33.88 -7.92 -49.28
N ASP A 498 -34.46 -7.91 -50.48
CA ASP A 498 -34.50 -6.73 -51.36
C ASP A 498 -35.19 -5.50 -50.73
N TRP A 499 -35.99 -5.71 -49.68
CA TRP A 499 -36.71 -4.67 -48.95
C TRP A 499 -35.94 -4.14 -47.72
N ASP A 500 -34.75 -4.67 -47.45
CA ASP A 500 -33.96 -4.32 -46.28
C ASP A 500 -33.11 -3.06 -46.45
N GLN A 501 -32.45 -2.65 -45.37
CA GLN A 501 -31.51 -1.52 -45.34
C GLN A 501 -30.28 -1.90 -44.53
N ALA A 502 -29.44 -2.77 -45.12
CA ALA A 502 -28.13 -3.13 -44.59
C ALA A 502 -27.23 -3.65 -45.73
N ASP A 503 -25.91 -3.61 -45.52
CA ASP A 503 -24.98 -4.37 -46.35
C ASP A 503 -24.59 -5.65 -45.61
N VAL A 504 -24.73 -6.81 -46.24
CA VAL A 504 -24.28 -8.11 -45.67
C VAL A 504 -23.06 -8.65 -46.41
N ALA A 505 -22.11 -9.20 -45.66
CA ALA A 505 -20.95 -9.91 -46.21
C ALA A 505 -20.60 -11.14 -45.37
N ASP A 506 -20.14 -12.19 -46.04
CA ASP A 506 -19.48 -13.32 -45.39
C ASP A 506 -18.03 -12.97 -45.08
N VAL A 507 -17.62 -13.14 -43.83
CA VAL A 507 -16.25 -12.95 -43.36
C VAL A 507 -15.77 -14.16 -42.58
N LYS A 508 -14.44 -14.29 -42.44
CA LYS A 508 -13.83 -15.32 -41.59
C LYS A 508 -13.27 -14.69 -40.33
N VAL A 509 -13.51 -15.33 -39.17
CA VAL A 509 -12.86 -14.99 -37.90
C VAL A 509 -12.13 -16.24 -37.42
N GLY A 510 -10.81 -16.25 -37.61
CA GLY A 510 -10.05 -17.51 -37.52
C GLY A 510 -10.50 -18.47 -38.62
N THR A 511 -11.02 -19.65 -38.24
CA THR A 511 -11.58 -20.63 -39.17
C THR A 511 -13.08 -20.53 -39.36
N ASP A 512 -13.77 -19.74 -38.52
CA ASP A 512 -15.23 -19.67 -38.45
C ASP A 512 -15.83 -18.77 -39.51
N ASP A 513 -16.96 -19.16 -40.09
CA ASP A 513 -17.73 -18.32 -41.01
C ASP A 513 -18.65 -17.40 -40.21
N VAL A 514 -18.67 -16.10 -40.54
CA VAL A 514 -19.44 -15.09 -39.80
C VAL A 514 -20.18 -14.18 -40.76
N LYS A 515 -21.45 -13.87 -40.48
CA LYS A 515 -22.23 -12.86 -41.21
C LYS A 515 -21.92 -11.47 -40.66
N ARG A 516 -21.36 -10.59 -41.48
CA ARG A 516 -21.14 -9.18 -41.11
C ARG A 516 -22.18 -8.29 -41.76
N TYR A 517 -22.93 -7.56 -40.94
CA TYR A 517 -23.80 -6.47 -41.39
C TYR A 517 -23.15 -5.12 -41.10
N THR A 518 -23.16 -4.23 -42.10
CA THR A 518 -22.79 -2.81 -41.97
C THR A 518 -23.92 -1.93 -42.48
N ASN A 519 -23.93 -0.65 -42.10
CA ASN A 519 -25.02 0.27 -42.42
C ASN A 519 -26.41 -0.26 -42.00
N LEU A 520 -26.45 -1.12 -40.99
CA LEU A 520 -27.66 -1.82 -40.56
C LEU A 520 -28.68 -0.83 -40.01
N VAL A 521 -29.79 -0.62 -40.71
CA VAL A 521 -31.01 -0.02 -40.16
C VAL A 521 -31.98 -1.15 -39.77
N PHE A 522 -32.22 -2.06 -40.71
CA PHE A 522 -32.85 -3.36 -40.50
C PHE A 522 -32.43 -4.31 -41.63
N ALA A 523 -32.28 -5.60 -41.35
CA ALA A 523 -31.93 -6.64 -42.32
C ALA A 523 -32.92 -7.80 -42.24
N GLY A 524 -33.37 -8.28 -43.40
CA GLY A 524 -34.30 -9.39 -43.53
C GLY A 524 -33.59 -10.68 -43.93
N VAL A 525 -33.69 -11.72 -43.10
CA VAL A 525 -33.26 -13.08 -43.40
C VAL A 525 -34.48 -13.92 -43.75
N GLU A 526 -34.55 -14.44 -44.98
CA GLU A 526 -35.71 -15.17 -45.48
C GLU A 526 -35.41 -16.65 -45.71
N PHE A 527 -36.23 -17.50 -45.11
CA PHE A 527 -36.22 -18.95 -45.26
C PHE A 527 -37.66 -19.41 -45.58
N ILE A 528 -38.23 -18.82 -46.62
CA ILE A 528 -39.62 -19.03 -47.04
C ILE A 528 -39.81 -20.42 -47.69
N THR A 529 -38.78 -20.94 -48.36
CA THR A 529 -38.85 -22.26 -49.01
C THR A 529 -37.53 -23.02 -48.84
N PRO A 530 -37.46 -23.99 -47.90
CA PRO A 530 -38.51 -24.44 -46.99
C PRO A 530 -38.65 -23.57 -45.72
N GLN A 531 -39.88 -23.41 -45.25
CA GLN A 531 -40.19 -22.80 -43.95
C GLN A 531 -39.61 -23.63 -42.79
N VAL A 532 -39.47 -22.99 -41.63
CA VAL A 532 -39.06 -23.64 -40.39
C VAL A 532 -40.28 -23.97 -39.53
N ASN A 533 -40.54 -25.27 -39.34
CA ASN A 533 -41.42 -25.74 -38.28
C ASN A 533 -40.65 -25.83 -36.96
N ALA A 534 -40.91 -24.89 -36.05
CA ALA A 534 -40.32 -24.77 -34.72
C ALA A 534 -41.33 -25.06 -33.60
N THR A 535 -42.41 -25.79 -33.89
CA THR A 535 -43.46 -26.09 -32.89
C THR A 535 -42.94 -26.88 -31.69
N ALA A 536 -41.98 -27.79 -31.90
CA ALA A 536 -41.33 -28.58 -30.86
C ALA A 536 -40.12 -27.89 -30.20
N LEU A 537 -39.75 -26.69 -30.67
CA LEU A 537 -38.58 -25.95 -30.20
C LEU A 537 -38.99 -24.90 -29.14
N THR A 538 -38.02 -24.45 -28.35
CA THR A 538 -38.21 -23.57 -27.19
C THR A 538 -37.64 -22.17 -27.38
N GLY A 539 -36.72 -21.95 -28.33
CA GLY A 539 -36.21 -20.61 -28.62
C GLY A 539 -35.30 -20.50 -29.84
N LEU A 540 -34.71 -19.31 -29.99
CA LEU A 540 -33.73 -18.93 -31.01
C LEU A 540 -32.40 -18.57 -30.32
N HIS A 541 -31.29 -19.08 -30.84
CA HIS A 541 -29.94 -18.70 -30.46
C HIS A 541 -29.30 -17.83 -31.54
N ILE A 542 -28.56 -16.80 -31.12
CA ILE A 542 -27.72 -15.96 -31.97
C ILE A 542 -26.46 -15.59 -31.19
N ASP A 543 -25.28 -15.81 -31.75
CA ASP A 543 -24.07 -15.15 -31.26
C ASP A 543 -23.91 -13.80 -31.96
N LEU A 544 -23.82 -12.74 -31.17
CA LEU A 544 -23.73 -11.35 -31.64
C LEU A 544 -22.42 -10.72 -31.19
N TRP A 545 -21.70 -10.06 -32.10
CA TRP A 545 -20.59 -9.18 -31.78
C TRP A 545 -20.77 -7.82 -32.44
N THR A 546 -20.41 -6.74 -31.77
CA THR A 546 -20.48 -5.38 -32.34
C THR A 546 -19.30 -4.52 -31.90
N PRO A 547 -18.73 -3.70 -32.81
CA PRO A 547 -17.76 -2.67 -32.45
C PRO A 547 -18.44 -1.39 -31.92
N ASP A 548 -19.75 -1.27 -32.10
CA ASP A 548 -20.52 -0.09 -31.73
C ASP A 548 -20.75 -0.05 -30.21
N ALA A 549 -20.94 1.16 -29.66
CA ALA A 549 -21.23 1.34 -28.24
C ALA A 549 -22.57 0.67 -27.86
N THR A 550 -22.56 -0.20 -26.85
CA THR A 550 -23.77 -0.91 -26.37
C THR A 550 -24.44 -0.27 -25.14
N VAL A 551 -23.93 0.89 -24.68
CA VAL A 551 -24.55 1.68 -23.61
C VAL A 551 -25.78 2.44 -24.13
N ALA A 552 -26.70 2.78 -23.23
CA ALA A 552 -27.89 3.55 -23.59
C ALA A 552 -27.51 4.82 -24.40
N PRO A 553 -28.24 5.12 -25.50
CA PRO A 553 -29.53 4.55 -25.90
C PRO A 553 -29.45 3.33 -26.84
N ALA A 554 -28.31 2.63 -26.92
CA ALA A 554 -28.13 1.55 -27.90
C ALA A 554 -29.04 0.33 -27.67
N GLU A 555 -29.57 -0.21 -28.78
CA GLU A 555 -30.38 -1.43 -28.83
C GLU A 555 -30.09 -2.27 -30.08
N PHE A 556 -30.23 -3.59 -29.93
CA PHE A 556 -30.32 -4.57 -31.02
C PHE A 556 -31.69 -5.24 -30.95
N LYS A 557 -32.37 -5.40 -32.06
CA LYS A 557 -33.74 -5.93 -32.11
C LYS A 557 -33.80 -7.17 -32.97
N VAL A 558 -34.63 -8.11 -32.55
CA VAL A 558 -34.86 -9.38 -33.25
C VAL A 558 -36.35 -9.59 -33.40
N LYS A 559 -36.80 -9.79 -34.63
CA LYS A 559 -38.20 -10.11 -34.96
C LYS A 559 -38.28 -11.42 -35.72
N LEU A 560 -39.26 -12.23 -35.35
CA LEU A 560 -39.60 -13.48 -36.04
C LEU A 560 -40.98 -13.37 -36.68
N VAL A 561 -41.14 -13.98 -37.86
CA VAL A 561 -42.41 -14.00 -38.60
C VAL A 561 -42.76 -15.44 -39.00
N ASP A 562 -43.92 -15.89 -38.54
CA ASP A 562 -44.63 -17.10 -39.00
C ASP A 562 -45.71 -16.68 -39.99
N ILE A 563 -45.63 -17.16 -41.24
CA ILE A 563 -46.57 -16.77 -42.32
C ILE A 563 -47.79 -17.69 -42.38
N GLY A 564 -48.07 -18.42 -41.30
CA GLY A 564 -49.24 -19.27 -41.19
C GLY A 564 -49.28 -20.46 -42.16
N ALA A 565 -50.39 -21.20 -42.11
CA ALA A 565 -50.55 -22.49 -42.78
C ALA A 565 -50.81 -22.41 -44.29
N ASP A 566 -51.16 -21.24 -44.82
CA ASP A 566 -51.30 -21.02 -46.26
C ASP A 566 -49.94 -20.80 -46.96
N GLY A 567 -48.88 -20.56 -46.20
CA GLY A 567 -47.52 -20.43 -46.70
C GLY A 567 -47.27 -19.15 -47.49
N ALA A 568 -48.07 -18.11 -47.27
CA ALA A 568 -47.97 -16.84 -47.99
C ALA A 568 -48.13 -15.64 -47.05
N PHE A 569 -47.42 -14.55 -47.33
CA PHE A 569 -47.57 -13.30 -46.58
C PHE A 569 -48.92 -12.64 -46.85
N GLY A 570 -49.51 -12.00 -45.84
CA GLY A 570 -50.65 -11.08 -46.00
C GLY A 570 -52.04 -11.70 -45.88
N GLY A 571 -52.18 -12.90 -45.31
CA GLY A 571 -53.44 -13.64 -45.16
C GLY A 571 -54.18 -13.47 -43.81
N GLY A 572 -53.64 -12.66 -42.89
CA GLY A 572 -54.20 -12.43 -41.54
C GLY A 572 -53.94 -13.56 -40.51
N ASN A 573 -53.43 -14.70 -40.98
CA ASN A 573 -52.89 -15.79 -40.17
C ASN A 573 -51.42 -15.56 -39.75
N ASP A 574 -50.71 -14.61 -40.38
CA ASP A 574 -49.36 -14.20 -40.00
C ASP A 574 -49.26 -13.85 -38.52
N LYS A 575 -48.21 -14.34 -37.85
CA LYS A 575 -47.88 -14.02 -36.45
C LYS A 575 -46.44 -13.60 -36.36
N GLU A 576 -46.21 -12.51 -35.64
CA GLU A 576 -44.90 -11.91 -35.53
C GLU A 576 -44.73 -11.19 -34.20
N HIS A 577 -43.48 -11.07 -33.76
CA HIS A 577 -43.13 -10.26 -32.60
C HIS A 577 -41.68 -9.80 -32.69
N GLU A 578 -41.41 -8.56 -32.29
CA GLU A 578 -40.07 -8.00 -32.16
C GLU A 578 -39.71 -7.83 -30.69
N ILE A 579 -38.49 -8.21 -30.33
CA ILE A 579 -37.92 -7.99 -29.01
C ILE A 579 -36.70 -7.06 -29.11
N SER A 580 -36.49 -6.22 -28.09
CA SER A 580 -35.32 -5.33 -28.00
C SER A 580 -34.34 -5.84 -26.94
N ILE A 581 -33.07 -5.94 -27.32
CA ILE A 581 -31.92 -6.33 -26.52
C ILE A 581 -31.15 -5.06 -26.19
N THR A 582 -31.03 -4.76 -24.90
CA THR A 582 -30.34 -3.58 -24.38
C THR A 582 -29.50 -3.98 -23.17
N ARG A 583 -28.55 -3.13 -22.78
CA ARG A 583 -27.77 -3.36 -21.55
C ARG A 583 -28.64 -3.39 -20.29
N ALA A 584 -29.84 -2.81 -20.32
CA ALA A 584 -30.77 -2.81 -19.19
C ALA A 584 -31.46 -4.17 -18.99
N ASN A 585 -31.74 -4.91 -20.06
CA ASN A 585 -32.40 -6.22 -19.99
C ASN A 585 -31.47 -7.41 -20.24
N THR A 586 -30.26 -7.17 -20.75
CA THR A 586 -29.23 -8.18 -21.05
C THR A 586 -27.87 -7.65 -20.60
N ALA A 587 -27.46 -7.97 -19.37
CA ALA A 587 -26.25 -7.42 -18.76
C ALA A 587 -24.96 -7.76 -19.54
N SER A 588 -24.95 -8.88 -20.28
CA SER A 588 -23.83 -9.30 -21.14
C SER A 588 -23.69 -8.49 -22.43
N PHE A 589 -24.64 -7.61 -22.76
CA PHE A 589 -24.63 -6.79 -23.98
C PHE A 589 -23.51 -5.73 -23.95
N THR A 590 -22.30 -6.14 -24.33
CA THR A 590 -21.05 -5.39 -24.15
C THR A 590 -20.29 -5.25 -25.47
N THR A 591 -19.82 -4.03 -25.75
CA THR A 591 -19.05 -3.71 -26.97
C THR A 591 -17.76 -4.53 -27.04
N GLY A 592 -17.45 -5.04 -28.24
CA GLY A 592 -16.17 -5.67 -28.53
C GLY A 592 -16.02 -7.13 -28.06
N THR A 593 -17.09 -7.75 -27.56
CA THR A 593 -17.11 -9.16 -27.14
C THR A 593 -18.27 -9.91 -27.78
N TRP A 594 -18.13 -11.24 -27.94
CA TRP A 594 -19.23 -12.09 -28.40
C TRP A 594 -20.27 -12.23 -27.29
N ILE A 595 -21.53 -12.10 -27.69
CA ILE A 595 -22.71 -12.11 -26.82
C ILE A 595 -23.60 -13.24 -27.32
N SER A 596 -23.67 -14.32 -26.55
CA SER A 596 -24.57 -15.45 -26.84
C SER A 596 -25.99 -15.13 -26.36
N LEU A 597 -26.90 -14.94 -27.31
CA LEU A 597 -28.30 -14.59 -27.07
C LEU A 597 -29.17 -15.83 -27.19
N ASP A 598 -29.58 -16.40 -26.06
CA ASP A 598 -30.67 -17.38 -25.99
C ASP A 598 -32.01 -16.64 -25.82
N LEU A 599 -32.79 -16.59 -26.90
CA LEU A 599 -34.04 -15.86 -26.99
C LEU A 599 -35.22 -16.86 -26.93
N PRO A 600 -35.81 -17.10 -25.75
CA PRO A 600 -36.89 -18.08 -25.61
C PRO A 600 -38.15 -17.58 -26.35
N PHE A 601 -38.90 -18.50 -26.95
CA PHE A 601 -40.13 -18.15 -27.66
C PHE A 601 -41.20 -17.52 -26.76
N SER A 602 -41.13 -17.72 -25.44
CA SER A 602 -41.97 -17.02 -24.47
C SER A 602 -41.77 -15.49 -24.48
N SER A 603 -40.61 -15.00 -24.90
CA SER A 603 -40.36 -13.56 -25.07
C SER A 603 -41.02 -13.00 -26.35
N PHE A 604 -41.35 -13.84 -27.32
CA PHE A 604 -42.01 -13.45 -28.57
C PHE A 604 -43.53 -13.53 -28.43
N THR A 605 -44.12 -12.71 -27.57
CA THR A 605 -45.53 -12.86 -27.13
C THR A 605 -46.57 -12.76 -28.27
N GLY A 606 -46.25 -12.05 -29.36
CA GLY A 606 -47.08 -11.96 -30.57
C GLY A 606 -46.92 -13.13 -31.55
N LEU A 607 -45.86 -13.95 -31.40
CA LEU A 607 -45.56 -15.10 -32.24
C LEU A 607 -46.33 -16.34 -31.75
N THR A 608 -47.66 -16.27 -31.85
CA THR A 608 -48.55 -17.33 -31.29
C THR A 608 -48.54 -18.62 -32.11
N THR A 609 -48.04 -18.59 -33.35
CA THR A 609 -47.79 -19.76 -34.20
C THR A 609 -46.31 -19.87 -34.53
N ARG A 610 -45.81 -21.11 -34.70
CA ARG A 610 -44.40 -21.42 -35.01
C ARG A 610 -44.24 -22.59 -35.98
N GLY A 611 -45.30 -22.94 -36.70
CA GLY A 611 -45.29 -24.07 -37.63
C GLY A 611 -44.64 -23.73 -38.97
N ASN A 612 -44.60 -22.44 -39.31
CA ASN A 612 -44.32 -21.92 -40.64
C ASN A 612 -43.47 -20.64 -40.54
N LEU A 613 -42.44 -20.65 -39.68
CA LEU A 613 -41.51 -19.53 -39.59
C LEU A 613 -40.82 -19.34 -40.94
N ALA A 614 -40.81 -18.10 -41.43
CA ALA A 614 -40.29 -17.78 -42.76
C ALA A 614 -39.28 -16.62 -42.76
N GLN A 615 -39.27 -15.78 -41.72
CA GLN A 615 -38.33 -14.67 -41.62
C GLN A 615 -37.75 -14.48 -40.22
N LEU A 616 -36.50 -14.05 -40.19
CA LEU A 616 -35.80 -13.43 -39.06
C LEU A 616 -35.41 -12.02 -39.51
N ILE A 617 -35.79 -11.01 -38.72
CA ILE A 617 -35.45 -9.61 -39.00
C ILE A 617 -34.60 -9.10 -37.85
N ILE A 618 -33.45 -8.51 -38.18
CA ILE A 618 -32.58 -7.84 -37.21
C ILE A 618 -32.66 -6.34 -37.44
N SER A 619 -32.73 -5.54 -36.37
CA SER A 619 -32.85 -4.08 -36.47
C SER A 619 -32.26 -3.41 -35.21
N GLY A 620 -32.44 -2.10 -35.05
CA GLY A 620 -32.04 -1.39 -33.82
C GLY A 620 -31.21 -0.15 -34.13
N THR A 621 -30.30 0.21 -33.22
CA THR A 621 -29.40 1.38 -33.34
C THR A 621 -27.97 0.99 -33.71
N LEU A 622 -27.57 -0.27 -33.53
CA LEU A 622 -26.27 -0.75 -33.99
C LEU A 622 -26.20 -0.64 -35.52
N ARG A 623 -25.08 -0.13 -36.04
CA ARG A 623 -24.81 0.02 -37.49
C ARG A 623 -23.93 -1.11 -38.00
N THR A 624 -23.06 -1.64 -37.16
CA THR A 624 -22.18 -2.78 -37.49
C THR A 624 -22.43 -3.92 -36.51
N VAL A 625 -22.78 -5.10 -37.03
CA VAL A 625 -22.92 -6.32 -36.24
C VAL A 625 -22.33 -7.51 -36.97
N TYR A 626 -21.81 -8.46 -36.21
CA TYR A 626 -21.32 -9.74 -36.68
C TYR A 626 -22.20 -10.80 -36.01
N LEU A 627 -22.80 -11.68 -36.83
CA LEU A 627 -23.65 -12.76 -36.39
C LEU A 627 -23.00 -14.10 -36.71
N ASP A 628 -23.05 -14.99 -35.75
CA ASP A 628 -22.69 -16.39 -35.89
C ASP A 628 -23.71 -17.25 -35.14
N ASN A 629 -23.66 -18.57 -35.33
CA ASN A 629 -24.46 -19.56 -34.61
C ASN A 629 -25.95 -19.17 -34.50
N VAL A 630 -26.58 -18.92 -35.65
CA VAL A 630 -28.00 -18.62 -35.76
C VAL A 630 -28.77 -19.94 -35.90
N TYR A 631 -29.42 -20.39 -34.83
CA TYR A 631 -30.19 -21.63 -34.84
C TYR A 631 -31.37 -21.60 -33.88
N PHE A 632 -32.46 -22.29 -34.22
CA PHE A 632 -33.54 -22.55 -33.27
C PHE A 632 -33.19 -23.76 -32.42
N TYR A 633 -33.56 -23.75 -31.13
CA TYR A 633 -33.24 -24.82 -30.19
C TYR A 633 -34.46 -25.35 -29.46
N GLY A 634 -34.46 -26.64 -29.13
CA GLY A 634 -35.46 -27.33 -28.32
C GLY A 634 -34.98 -27.58 -26.89
N PRO A 635 -35.75 -28.33 -26.07
CA PRO A 635 -35.26 -28.78 -24.77
C PRO A 635 -34.00 -29.62 -24.97
N ASP A 636 -33.00 -29.42 -24.11
CA ASP A 636 -31.75 -30.17 -24.20
C ASP A 636 -32.04 -31.67 -24.08
N ALA A 637 -31.59 -32.45 -25.07
CA ALA A 637 -31.64 -33.90 -24.97
C ALA A 637 -30.82 -34.35 -23.74
N PRO A 638 -31.27 -35.38 -23.00
CA PRO A 638 -30.46 -35.93 -21.92
C PRO A 638 -29.07 -36.34 -22.48
N PRO A 639 -27.98 -36.06 -21.75
CA PRO A 639 -26.64 -36.42 -22.19
C PRO A 639 -26.57 -37.90 -22.59
N PRO A 640 -25.88 -38.25 -23.69
CA PRO A 640 -25.72 -39.65 -24.07
C PRO A 640 -25.06 -40.43 -22.93
N THR A 641 -25.60 -41.62 -22.63
CA THR A 641 -25.12 -42.49 -21.53
C THR A 641 -24.09 -43.54 -21.99
N VAL A 642 -23.95 -43.73 -23.31
CA VAL A 642 -22.95 -44.58 -23.96
C VAL A 642 -22.44 -43.90 -25.25
N PRO A 643 -21.19 -44.14 -25.69
CA PRO A 643 -20.71 -43.63 -26.97
C PRO A 643 -21.42 -44.34 -28.13
N THR A 644 -21.79 -43.59 -29.17
CA THR A 644 -22.47 -44.10 -30.38
C THR A 644 -21.59 -44.07 -31.62
N THR A 645 -20.52 -43.30 -31.60
CA THR A 645 -19.48 -43.25 -32.64
C THR A 645 -18.19 -43.86 -32.11
N ALA A 646 -17.40 -44.49 -32.98
CA ALA A 646 -16.05 -44.96 -32.64
C ALA A 646 -15.15 -43.81 -32.17
N ALA A 647 -14.07 -44.13 -31.46
CA ALA A 647 -13.04 -43.15 -31.15
C ALA A 647 -12.35 -42.70 -32.46
N PRO A 648 -11.83 -41.46 -32.53
CA PRO A 648 -11.10 -41.00 -33.72
C PRO A 648 -9.90 -41.90 -34.03
N THR A 649 -9.75 -42.40 -35.25
CA THR A 649 -8.57 -43.22 -35.60
C THR A 649 -7.28 -42.40 -35.48
N PRO A 650 -6.25 -42.85 -34.73
CA PRO A 650 -4.96 -42.16 -34.68
C PRO A 650 -4.24 -42.20 -36.02
N THR A 651 -3.46 -41.16 -36.32
CA THR A 651 -2.79 -40.97 -37.61
C THR A 651 -1.25 -40.98 -37.53
N PHE A 652 -0.69 -41.38 -36.39
CA PHE A 652 0.76 -41.46 -36.20
C PHE A 652 1.36 -42.57 -37.08
N ALA A 653 2.59 -42.36 -37.58
CA ALA A 653 3.32 -43.37 -38.32
C ALA A 653 3.61 -44.59 -37.41
N ALA A 654 3.38 -45.80 -37.91
CA ALA A 654 3.46 -47.03 -37.09
C ALA A 654 4.83 -47.25 -36.43
N ASN A 655 5.93 -46.77 -37.03
CA ASN A 655 7.29 -46.83 -36.47
C ASN A 655 7.54 -45.83 -35.32
N ASN A 656 6.58 -44.95 -35.06
CA ASN A 656 6.60 -43.95 -33.99
C ASN A 656 5.53 -44.22 -32.93
N VAL A 657 4.98 -45.45 -32.87
CA VAL A 657 3.93 -45.83 -31.94
C VAL A 657 4.29 -47.12 -31.19
N ILE A 658 4.10 -47.13 -29.88
CA ILE A 658 3.94 -48.34 -29.08
C ILE A 658 2.48 -48.38 -28.63
N SER A 659 1.70 -49.32 -29.17
CA SER A 659 0.29 -49.46 -28.84
C SER A 659 0.08 -50.50 -27.74
N LEU A 660 -0.70 -50.17 -26.71
CA LEU A 660 -1.23 -51.13 -25.73
C LEU A 660 -2.64 -51.59 -26.13
N PHE A 661 -3.44 -50.68 -26.69
CA PHE A 661 -4.79 -50.97 -27.17
C PHE A 661 -5.18 -50.01 -28.28
N SER A 662 -5.37 -50.52 -29.49
CA SER A 662 -5.89 -49.79 -30.65
C SER A 662 -6.25 -50.78 -31.75
N ASN A 663 -7.27 -50.45 -32.55
CA ASN A 663 -7.58 -51.13 -33.81
C ASN A 663 -6.65 -50.71 -34.96
N ALA A 664 -5.92 -49.58 -34.82
CA ALA A 664 -5.08 -49.02 -35.89
C ALA A 664 -3.64 -49.56 -35.91
N TYR A 665 -3.17 -50.15 -34.80
CA TYR A 665 -1.78 -50.60 -34.63
C TYR A 665 -1.70 -52.03 -34.08
N THR A 666 -0.55 -52.67 -34.28
CA THR A 666 -0.24 -53.93 -33.59
C THR A 666 0.02 -53.64 -32.11
N ASN A 667 -0.78 -54.28 -31.24
CA ASN A 667 -0.70 -54.07 -29.79
C ASN A 667 0.41 -54.90 -29.14
N SER A 668 1.11 -54.29 -28.19
CA SER A 668 2.00 -54.97 -27.25
C SER A 668 1.18 -55.77 -26.25
N ALA A 669 1.76 -56.83 -25.69
CA ALA A 669 1.07 -57.65 -24.71
C ALA A 669 0.81 -56.86 -23.41
N VAL A 670 -0.44 -56.87 -22.95
CA VAL A 670 -0.88 -56.36 -21.65
C VAL A 670 -1.30 -57.56 -20.81
N ASN A 671 -0.77 -57.69 -19.59
CA ASN A 671 -1.06 -58.81 -18.70
C ASN A 671 -2.52 -58.78 -18.24
N THR A 672 -2.99 -57.62 -17.81
CA THR A 672 -4.40 -57.41 -17.43
C THR A 672 -4.82 -55.95 -17.59
N TRP A 673 -6.09 -55.75 -17.94
CA TRP A 673 -6.77 -54.45 -17.97
C TRP A 673 -7.55 -54.14 -16.69
N SER A 674 -7.57 -55.10 -15.75
CA SER A 674 -8.08 -54.94 -14.39
C SER A 674 -7.23 -55.82 -13.47
N ALA A 675 -6.34 -55.18 -12.73
CA ALA A 675 -5.44 -55.85 -11.80
C ALA A 675 -6.18 -56.28 -10.52
N ASP A 676 -5.74 -57.37 -9.88
CA ASP A 676 -6.39 -57.90 -8.67
C ASP A 676 -6.47 -56.90 -7.49
N TRP A 677 -5.65 -55.85 -7.54
CA TRP A 677 -5.60 -54.77 -6.54
C TRP A 677 -6.47 -53.56 -6.89
N ASP A 678 -7.12 -53.54 -8.06
CA ASP A 678 -7.97 -52.42 -8.48
C ASP A 678 -9.39 -52.48 -7.91
N GLN A 679 -10.17 -51.42 -8.15
CA GLN A 679 -11.58 -51.34 -7.80
C GLN A 679 -12.34 -50.74 -8.98
N ALA A 680 -12.49 -51.54 -10.03
CA ALA A 680 -13.24 -51.20 -11.23
C ALA A 680 -13.76 -52.47 -11.93
N ASP A 681 -14.90 -52.35 -12.61
CA ASP A 681 -15.33 -53.37 -13.57
C ASP A 681 -14.84 -52.98 -14.97
N VAL A 682 -14.20 -53.89 -15.70
CA VAL A 682 -13.80 -53.71 -17.10
C VAL A 682 -14.53 -54.68 -18.01
N ALA A 683 -14.99 -54.21 -19.17
CA ALA A 683 -15.58 -55.03 -20.21
C ALA A 683 -15.14 -54.59 -21.60
N ASP A 684 -14.95 -55.56 -22.49
CA ASP A 684 -14.68 -55.32 -23.91
C ASP A 684 -16.01 -55.17 -24.65
N ILE A 685 -16.18 -54.05 -25.35
CA ILE A 685 -17.37 -53.76 -26.15
C ILE A 685 -16.98 -53.33 -27.57
N LYS A 686 -17.98 -53.26 -28.46
CA LYS A 686 -17.83 -52.62 -29.77
C LYS A 686 -18.66 -51.35 -29.88
N VAL A 687 -18.08 -50.28 -30.39
CA VAL A 687 -18.76 -49.04 -30.72
C VAL A 687 -18.53 -48.75 -32.19
N ALA A 688 -19.59 -48.78 -33.02
CA ALA A 688 -19.47 -48.65 -34.47
C ALA A 688 -18.39 -49.57 -35.11
N ASN A 689 -18.30 -50.83 -34.63
CA ASN A 689 -17.32 -51.88 -34.99
C ASN A 689 -15.88 -51.72 -34.45
N ASP A 690 -15.59 -50.62 -33.77
CA ASP A 690 -14.30 -50.35 -33.11
C ASP A 690 -14.26 -51.00 -31.72
N ASP A 691 -13.14 -51.59 -31.33
CA ASP A 691 -13.02 -52.27 -30.03
C ASP A 691 -12.73 -51.24 -28.94
N VAL A 692 -13.49 -51.27 -27.84
CA VAL A 692 -13.41 -50.26 -26.78
C VAL A 692 -13.40 -50.94 -25.42
N LYS A 693 -12.55 -50.47 -24.51
CA LYS A 693 -12.61 -50.86 -23.09
C LYS A 693 -13.63 -50.00 -22.36
N ARG A 694 -14.64 -50.61 -21.74
CA ARG A 694 -15.61 -49.93 -20.88
C ARG A 694 -15.26 -50.19 -19.42
N TYR A 695 -15.04 -49.12 -18.67
CA TYR A 695 -14.88 -49.14 -17.23
C TYR A 695 -16.15 -48.64 -16.52
N THR A 696 -16.60 -49.37 -15.50
CA THR A 696 -17.74 -49.00 -14.63
C THR A 696 -17.39 -49.22 -13.16
N ASN A 697 -18.15 -48.61 -12.24
CA ASN A 697 -17.95 -48.70 -10.80
C ASN A 697 -16.51 -48.35 -10.35
N VAL A 698 -15.87 -47.41 -11.07
CA VAL A 698 -14.46 -47.10 -10.87
C VAL A 698 -14.27 -46.27 -9.59
N VAL A 699 -13.47 -46.81 -8.67
CA VAL A 699 -12.77 -46.03 -7.63
C VAL A 699 -11.34 -45.75 -8.11
N PHE A 700 -10.67 -46.80 -8.60
CA PHE A 700 -9.44 -46.72 -9.38
C PHE A 700 -9.28 -48.02 -10.20
N ALA A 701 -8.72 -47.92 -11.39
CA ALA A 701 -8.52 -49.05 -12.31
C ALA A 701 -7.03 -49.27 -12.57
N GLY A 702 -6.58 -50.53 -12.47
CA GLY A 702 -5.18 -50.92 -12.58
C GLY A 702 -4.93 -51.74 -13.84
N ILE A 703 -3.96 -51.31 -14.64
CA ILE A 703 -3.54 -51.99 -15.87
C ILE A 703 -2.08 -52.39 -15.71
N GLU A 704 -1.76 -53.66 -15.97
CA GLU A 704 -0.41 -54.20 -15.84
C GLU A 704 0.09 -54.78 -17.16
N PHE A 705 1.32 -54.44 -17.52
CA PHE A 705 2.08 -54.96 -18.65
C PHE A 705 3.50 -55.31 -18.20
N THR A 706 3.59 -55.92 -17.02
CA THR A 706 4.82 -56.27 -16.31
C THR A 706 5.65 -57.35 -17.01
N SER A 707 5.03 -58.26 -17.77
CA SER A 707 5.79 -59.28 -18.51
C SER A 707 6.38 -58.76 -19.83
N THR A 708 5.90 -57.62 -20.32
CA THR A 708 6.40 -56.93 -21.52
C THR A 708 6.47 -55.44 -21.24
N GLN A 709 7.42 -55.06 -20.39
CA GLN A 709 7.62 -53.65 -20.03
C GLN A 709 7.89 -52.80 -21.27
N VAL A 710 7.36 -51.58 -21.25
CA VAL A 710 7.45 -50.65 -22.37
C VAL A 710 8.67 -49.73 -22.18
N ASN A 711 9.58 -49.77 -23.17
CA ASN A 711 10.64 -48.78 -23.30
C ASN A 711 10.17 -47.58 -24.12
N ALA A 712 9.69 -46.55 -23.43
CA ALA A 712 9.24 -45.28 -23.98
C ALA A 712 10.33 -44.18 -23.91
N THR A 713 11.61 -44.53 -23.74
CA THR A 713 12.68 -43.52 -23.61
C THR A 713 12.78 -42.58 -24.80
N ALA A 714 12.60 -43.11 -26.02
CA ALA A 714 12.60 -42.35 -27.27
C ALA A 714 11.25 -41.71 -27.63
N PHE A 715 10.24 -41.86 -26.77
CA PHE A 715 8.88 -41.37 -26.99
C PHE A 715 8.63 -40.07 -26.22
N THR A 716 7.74 -39.24 -26.75
CA THR A 716 7.51 -37.89 -26.23
C THR A 716 6.18 -37.76 -25.48
N HIS A 717 5.21 -38.63 -25.79
CA HIS A 717 3.86 -38.56 -25.23
C HIS A 717 3.28 -39.94 -24.88
N PHE A 718 2.40 -39.95 -23.87
CA PHE A 718 1.36 -40.95 -23.67
C PHE A 718 0.04 -40.42 -24.24
N SER A 719 -0.73 -41.27 -24.92
CA SER A 719 -2.00 -40.90 -25.54
C SER A 719 -3.09 -41.93 -25.27
N MET A 720 -4.32 -41.46 -25.12
CA MET A 720 -5.52 -42.29 -25.16
C MET A 720 -6.75 -41.47 -25.54
N ASP A 721 -7.72 -42.08 -26.20
CA ASP A 721 -9.04 -41.51 -26.38
C ASP A 721 -9.93 -41.93 -25.20
N ILE A 722 -10.61 -40.96 -24.58
CA ILE A 722 -11.54 -41.19 -23.47
C ILE A 722 -12.92 -40.62 -23.81
N TRP A 723 -13.98 -41.35 -23.46
CA TRP A 723 -15.37 -40.88 -23.49
C TRP A 723 -16.02 -41.18 -22.14
N THR A 724 -16.79 -40.25 -21.59
CA THR A 724 -17.50 -40.48 -20.31
C THR A 724 -18.93 -39.92 -20.36
N PRO A 725 -19.92 -40.64 -19.80
CA PRO A 725 -21.25 -40.08 -19.59
C PRO A 725 -21.32 -39.25 -18.29
N ASN A 726 -20.29 -39.30 -17.44
CA ASN A 726 -20.25 -38.53 -16.21
C ASN A 726 -19.95 -37.04 -16.51
N ALA A 727 -20.52 -36.15 -15.70
CA ALA A 727 -20.28 -34.73 -15.80
C ALA A 727 -18.81 -34.40 -15.50
N THR A 728 -18.16 -33.64 -16.39
CA THR A 728 -16.77 -33.16 -16.25
C THR A 728 -16.69 -31.69 -15.80
N THR A 729 -17.79 -31.17 -15.20
CA THR A 729 -17.91 -29.80 -14.70
C THR A 729 -16.87 -29.45 -13.64
N ALA A 730 -16.72 -28.15 -13.35
CA ALA A 730 -15.76 -27.62 -12.38
C ALA A 730 -15.74 -28.42 -11.06
N GLY A 731 -14.56 -28.87 -10.64
CA GLY A 731 -14.33 -29.67 -9.44
C GLY A 731 -14.28 -31.18 -9.66
N LYS A 732 -14.64 -31.69 -10.85
CA LYS A 732 -14.51 -33.11 -11.22
C LYS A 732 -13.17 -33.39 -11.89
N VAL A 733 -12.54 -34.50 -11.50
CA VAL A 733 -11.22 -34.87 -11.99
C VAL A 733 -11.16 -36.29 -12.53
N PHE A 734 -10.28 -36.50 -13.50
CA PHE A 734 -9.82 -37.81 -13.94
C PHE A 734 -8.29 -37.81 -13.89
N ARG A 735 -7.69 -38.87 -13.38
CA ARG A 735 -6.26 -38.94 -13.18
C ARG A 735 -5.68 -40.13 -13.93
N VAL A 736 -4.47 -39.91 -14.45
CA VAL A 736 -3.68 -40.93 -15.12
C VAL A 736 -2.35 -41.01 -14.41
N LYS A 737 -1.98 -42.21 -13.96
CA LYS A 737 -0.67 -42.47 -13.37
C LYS A 737 0.08 -43.52 -14.19
N LEU A 738 1.33 -43.22 -14.50
CA LEU A 738 2.28 -44.16 -15.10
C LEU A 738 3.34 -44.53 -14.09
N VAL A 739 3.76 -45.79 -14.11
CA VAL A 739 4.79 -46.35 -13.22
C VAL A 739 5.85 -47.06 -14.06
N ASP A 740 7.11 -46.67 -13.87
CA ASP A 740 8.31 -47.32 -14.37
C ASP A 740 8.97 -48.09 -13.23
N PHE A 741 9.23 -49.38 -13.42
CA PHE A 741 9.83 -50.26 -12.38
C PHE A 741 11.36 -50.12 -12.29
N GLY A 742 11.95 -49.08 -12.87
CA GLY A 742 13.38 -48.84 -12.81
C GLY A 742 14.20 -49.89 -13.56
N ALA A 743 15.52 -49.79 -13.44
CA ALA A 743 16.46 -50.62 -14.19
C ALA A 743 16.48 -52.09 -13.73
N ASN A 744 16.04 -52.37 -12.50
CA ASN A 744 15.92 -53.75 -12.01
C ASN A 744 14.68 -54.48 -12.56
N GLY A 745 13.72 -53.76 -13.16
CA GLY A 745 12.51 -54.30 -13.76
C GLY A 745 11.49 -54.86 -12.76
N ALA A 746 11.58 -54.52 -11.47
CA ALA A 746 10.74 -55.05 -10.40
C ALA A 746 10.12 -53.95 -9.53
N PHE A 747 8.83 -54.07 -9.24
CA PHE A 747 8.11 -53.11 -8.40
C PHE A 747 8.68 -53.04 -6.97
N ALA A 748 8.77 -51.83 -6.43
CA ALA A 748 9.29 -51.53 -5.09
C ALA A 748 10.75 -51.96 -4.88
N GLY A 749 11.53 -51.99 -5.97
CA GLY A 749 12.97 -52.29 -5.97
C GLY A 749 13.87 -51.13 -5.55
N GLY A 750 13.29 -49.95 -5.30
CA GLY A 750 13.97 -48.75 -4.81
C GLY A 750 14.42 -47.79 -5.91
N ASP A 751 14.16 -48.12 -7.18
CA ASP A 751 14.43 -47.31 -8.38
C ASP A 751 13.16 -47.05 -9.21
N ASP A 752 11.97 -47.38 -8.68
CA ASP A 752 10.69 -47.08 -9.31
C ASP A 752 10.47 -45.56 -9.44
N THR A 753 9.93 -45.14 -10.58
CA THR A 753 9.55 -43.74 -10.80
C THR A 753 8.11 -43.67 -11.29
N GLU A 754 7.36 -42.68 -10.82
CA GLU A 754 5.94 -42.58 -11.10
C GLU A 754 5.44 -41.14 -11.03
N HIS A 755 4.39 -40.84 -11.79
CA HIS A 755 3.69 -39.57 -11.67
C HIS A 755 2.22 -39.73 -12.01
N GLU A 756 1.35 -39.09 -11.23
CA GLU A 756 -0.08 -39.00 -11.48
C GLU A 756 -0.43 -37.59 -11.95
N ILE A 757 -0.98 -37.47 -13.16
CA ILE A 757 -1.49 -36.22 -13.70
C ILE A 757 -2.99 -36.11 -13.46
N THR A 758 -3.45 -34.90 -13.10
CA THR A 758 -4.87 -34.59 -12.92
C THR A 758 -5.41 -33.84 -14.14
N LEU A 759 -6.49 -34.34 -14.72
CA LEU A 759 -7.20 -33.78 -15.88
C LEU A 759 -8.60 -33.34 -15.46
N THR A 760 -9.09 -32.24 -16.03
CA THR A 760 -10.36 -31.58 -15.64
C THR A 760 -11.11 -31.09 -16.87
N GLY A 761 -12.35 -30.59 -16.69
CA GLY A 761 -13.06 -29.87 -17.76
C GLY A 761 -12.38 -28.57 -18.23
N THR A 762 -11.26 -28.17 -17.62
CA THR A 762 -10.45 -27.00 -17.99
C THR A 762 -9.00 -27.36 -18.32
N SER A 763 -8.63 -28.65 -18.38
CA SER A 763 -7.30 -29.06 -18.84
C SER A 763 -7.13 -28.81 -20.35
N THR A 764 -5.92 -29.01 -20.88
CA THR A 764 -5.67 -28.94 -22.32
C THR A 764 -5.13 -30.29 -22.80
N PRO A 765 -5.91 -31.07 -23.57
CA PRO A 765 -7.31 -30.84 -23.94
C PRO A 765 -8.27 -30.97 -22.73
N ALA A 766 -9.41 -30.30 -22.81
CA ALA A 766 -10.44 -30.32 -21.77
C ALA A 766 -11.18 -31.66 -21.80
N LEU A 767 -11.49 -32.24 -20.64
CA LEU A 767 -12.33 -33.43 -20.56
C LEU A 767 -13.77 -33.10 -20.97
N GLY A 768 -14.25 -33.73 -22.04
CA GLY A 768 -15.65 -33.61 -22.48
C GLY A 768 -16.59 -34.61 -21.82
N THR A 769 -17.82 -34.18 -21.51
CA THR A 769 -18.94 -35.10 -21.20
C THR A 769 -19.63 -35.51 -22.50
N GLY A 770 -19.92 -36.80 -22.65
CA GLY A 770 -20.68 -37.34 -23.77
C GLY A 770 -19.96 -37.30 -25.13
N SER A 771 -18.66 -37.02 -25.17
CA SER A 771 -17.84 -36.91 -26.39
C SER A 771 -16.46 -37.54 -26.21
N TRP A 772 -15.86 -37.99 -27.32
CA TRP A 772 -14.50 -38.54 -27.33
C TRP A 772 -13.49 -37.40 -27.21
N THR A 773 -12.59 -37.52 -26.24
CA THR A 773 -11.48 -36.60 -26.02
C THR A 773 -10.18 -37.37 -26.18
N ARG A 774 -9.31 -36.94 -27.10
CA ARG A 774 -7.94 -37.47 -27.18
C ARG A 774 -7.08 -36.81 -26.12
N LEU A 775 -6.70 -37.54 -25.09
CA LEU A 775 -5.68 -37.13 -24.15
C LEU A 775 -4.33 -37.39 -24.79
N SER A 776 -3.54 -36.33 -24.98
CA SER A 776 -2.13 -36.43 -25.34
C SER A 776 -1.30 -35.74 -24.28
N ILE A 777 -0.66 -36.55 -23.43
CA ILE A 777 0.08 -36.11 -22.25
C ILE A 777 1.56 -36.12 -22.61
N PRO A 778 2.22 -34.95 -22.72
CA PRO A 778 3.66 -34.91 -22.90
C PRO A 778 4.32 -35.42 -21.62
N PHE A 779 5.37 -36.22 -21.75
CA PHE A 779 6.09 -36.71 -20.56
C PHE A 779 6.72 -35.58 -19.73
N THR A 780 6.92 -34.39 -20.30
CA THR A 780 7.34 -33.20 -19.54
C THR A 780 6.32 -32.75 -18.50
N ALA A 781 5.04 -33.15 -18.65
CA ALA A 781 3.99 -32.92 -17.67
C ALA A 781 3.97 -33.99 -16.55
N LEU A 782 4.89 -34.96 -16.58
CA LEU A 782 5.00 -36.06 -15.62
C LEU A 782 6.35 -36.03 -14.88
N PRO A 783 6.70 -34.95 -14.15
CA PRO A 783 8.04 -34.75 -13.61
C PRO A 783 8.50 -35.81 -12.59
N GLY A 784 7.56 -36.55 -11.98
CA GLY A 784 7.88 -37.68 -11.09
C GLY A 784 8.27 -38.97 -11.82
N LEU A 785 7.93 -39.09 -13.11
CA LEU A 785 8.25 -40.22 -13.97
C LEU A 785 9.65 -40.01 -14.58
N GLN A 786 10.67 -40.11 -13.73
CA GLN A 786 12.06 -39.79 -14.10
C GLN A 786 12.68 -40.83 -15.05
N ALA A 787 12.19 -42.07 -15.03
CA ALA A 787 12.56 -43.14 -15.95
C ALA A 787 11.36 -43.55 -16.81
N ARG A 788 11.65 -44.03 -18.03
CA ARG A 788 10.63 -44.51 -19.01
C ARG A 788 11.12 -45.73 -19.79
N ALA A 789 12.11 -46.45 -19.28
CA ALA A 789 12.70 -47.60 -19.94
C ALA A 789 11.96 -48.91 -19.63
N HIS A 790 11.23 -48.94 -18.52
CA HIS A 790 10.59 -50.12 -17.95
C HIS A 790 9.19 -49.76 -17.43
N LEU A 791 8.41 -49.02 -18.23
CA LEU A 791 7.01 -48.75 -17.90
C LEU A 791 6.28 -50.09 -17.78
N ALA A 792 5.55 -50.27 -16.69
CA ALA A 792 4.96 -51.56 -16.34
C ALA A 792 3.50 -51.47 -15.89
N GLN A 793 3.05 -50.28 -15.44
CA GLN A 793 1.68 -50.08 -14.98
C GLN A 793 1.10 -48.74 -15.46
N LEU A 794 -0.22 -48.75 -15.65
CA LEU A 794 -1.06 -47.60 -15.93
C LEU A 794 -2.24 -47.65 -14.97
N ILE A 795 -2.52 -46.53 -14.28
CA ILE A 795 -3.60 -46.43 -13.31
C ILE A 795 -4.51 -45.27 -13.67
N PHE A 796 -5.82 -45.52 -13.63
CA PHE A 796 -6.84 -44.50 -13.73
C PHE A 796 -7.52 -44.28 -12.38
N SER A 797 -7.71 -43.04 -11.97
CA SER A 797 -8.40 -42.70 -10.71
C SER A 797 -9.18 -41.39 -10.86
N GLY A 798 -10.00 -41.02 -9.87
CA GLY A 798 -10.72 -39.73 -9.85
C GLY A 798 -12.21 -39.85 -9.59
N ASP A 799 -12.99 -38.92 -10.14
CA ASP A 799 -14.44 -38.82 -9.97
C ASP A 799 -15.27 -39.58 -11.02
N LEU A 800 -14.65 -40.00 -12.13
CA LEU A 800 -15.37 -40.64 -13.24
C LEU A 800 -15.61 -42.12 -12.93
N GLN A 801 -16.83 -42.45 -12.49
CA GLN A 801 -17.22 -43.83 -12.17
C GLN A 801 -17.49 -44.68 -13.43
N THR A 802 -17.71 -44.05 -14.58
CA THR A 802 -17.91 -44.73 -15.86
C THR A 802 -17.16 -43.98 -16.96
N PHE A 803 -16.35 -44.70 -17.71
CA PHE A 803 -15.68 -44.16 -18.89
C PHE A 803 -15.32 -45.28 -19.86
N TYR A 804 -15.02 -44.87 -21.08
CA TYR A 804 -14.70 -45.73 -22.21
C TYR A 804 -13.36 -45.25 -22.72
N ILE A 805 -12.42 -46.17 -22.96
CA ILE A 805 -11.13 -45.83 -23.52
C ILE A 805 -10.86 -46.64 -24.79
N ASP A 806 -10.13 -45.99 -25.69
CA ASP A 806 -9.54 -46.59 -26.87
C ASP A 806 -8.18 -45.90 -27.17
N ASN A 807 -7.40 -46.46 -28.10
CA ASN A 807 -6.14 -45.89 -28.60
C ASN A 807 -5.13 -45.56 -27.48
N VAL A 808 -4.96 -46.48 -26.52
CA VAL A 808 -3.97 -46.38 -25.45
C VAL A 808 -2.59 -46.68 -26.01
N LEU A 809 -1.76 -45.65 -26.18
CA LEU A 809 -0.48 -45.74 -26.88
C LEU A 809 0.56 -44.73 -26.39
N PHE A 810 1.82 -44.97 -26.73
CA PHE A 810 2.90 -44.01 -26.63
C PHE A 810 3.35 -43.60 -28.03
N TYR A 811 3.57 -42.30 -28.28
CA TYR A 811 4.03 -41.83 -29.59
C TYR A 811 5.18 -40.81 -29.52
N ARG A 812 5.85 -40.59 -30.66
CA ARG A 812 6.96 -39.63 -30.80
C ARG A 812 6.87 -38.74 -32.03
#